data_AF-A0A369TKZ9-F1
#
_entry.id   AF-A0A369TKZ9-F1
#
_cell.length_a   1.000
_cell.length_b   1.000
_cell.length_c   1.000
_cell.angle_alpha   90.00
_cell.angle_beta   90.00
_cell.angle_gamma   90.00
#
_symmetry.space_group_name_H-M   'P 1'
#
loop_
_entity.id
_entity.type
_entity.pdbx_description
1 polymer ?
#
loop_
_entity_poly.entity_id
_entity_poly.type
_entity_poly.pdbx_seq_one_letter_code
_entity_poly.pdbx_strand_id
1 'polypeptide(L)'
;MLPDLNNLENFTTWTTLLGSTAGFIGVPEVTAVFAADPNEVTVGEFLTLLDAADQALLETDFSFFQVLLADLPATIEDTIPPESLPEGFDLQELIDETVGLLEDLIAEQDSVLSTGFADLQDFLAEFDPTILLADALSSGFGSGVPIDFPSFDEILPEGWASGDPHLSTLDGVSYDFQAAGEYVLLQSTDDQGFVVQARMIPVNDNLSVISAVATEIDGAAVMIDATDAQPLSVGGAATALSDGGSVVVGNGIVEREGDTYTVTHPGSDGVVNEGDTQIIVQVRDDRVDLLLRPGQELLGNLEGLLGDGDGNPDNDVALADGTVLARPLAFGDIYGQFRQDWRVTTETQSLFSYDAGESLDGFYIPDQPSEEVTLDTLDPAARADAEVAAEAAGLVPGTEAYENAVIDFAQTGDMSFIDSALNLPVTEEGTAADDIMFGGLGDDYLSGLGGNDRLEGRDGDDSLVGGEGDDGLLGKDGNDILIGGPGNDRLPAGAGNDTSYGGEGNDRLGGGDGDDYMDGGNGHDGGGAGPGNDTVMGGAGNDTFNGGYGRDLIDLGDGDDRSGASFANDTMFGGDGNDLLTGGHGNDEIHGEAGDDTINSGLGEDTVSGGEGADTFIFNALFGGGTTVIEDFEDDVDVMRVTGLRNPPDPLGRLDITDTTYDGQEAATFSYGDHTVIVVGVSASGLTEADFLFS
;
A
#
# COMPACT_ATOMS: atom_id res chain seq x y z
N MET A 1 2.58 -17.34 -5.73
CA MET A 1 3.69 -18.01 -4.99
C MET A 1 5.00 -17.92 -5.78
N LEU A 2 5.72 -16.81 -5.63
CA LEU A 2 7.18 -16.84 -5.82
C LEU A 2 7.79 -17.53 -4.60
N PRO A 3 8.73 -18.48 -4.75
CA PRO A 3 9.50 -19.03 -3.65
C PRO A 3 10.62 -18.09 -3.27
N ASP A 4 10.87 -18.03 -1.97
CA ASP A 4 12.00 -17.41 -1.30
C ASP A 4 13.28 -17.33 -2.16
N LEU A 5 13.64 -16.12 -2.58
CA LEU A 5 14.87 -15.82 -3.35
C LEU A 5 16.03 -15.38 -2.44
N ASN A 6 15.89 -15.51 -1.12
CA ASN A 6 16.77 -14.89 -0.12
C ASN A 6 18.12 -15.60 0.09
N ASN A 7 18.41 -16.67 -0.67
CA ASN A 7 19.79 -17.15 -0.81
C ASN A 7 20.03 -17.83 -2.16
N LEU A 8 21.30 -17.90 -2.55
CA LEU A 8 21.78 -18.49 -3.81
C LEU A 8 21.34 -19.95 -4.01
N GLU A 9 21.17 -20.71 -2.93
CA GLU A 9 20.78 -22.12 -2.93
C GLU A 9 19.26 -22.28 -3.18
N ASN A 10 18.43 -21.40 -2.62
CA ASN A 10 16.99 -21.32 -2.87
C ASN A 10 16.69 -20.82 -4.29
N PHE A 11 17.38 -19.77 -4.76
CA PHE A 11 17.31 -19.32 -6.16
C PHE A 11 17.70 -20.43 -7.16
N THR A 12 18.74 -21.21 -6.86
CA THR A 12 19.19 -22.33 -7.72
C THR A 12 18.22 -23.53 -7.67
N THR A 13 17.63 -23.79 -6.50
CA THR A 13 16.61 -24.84 -6.31
C THR A 13 15.30 -24.47 -7.00
N TRP A 14 14.93 -23.19 -6.94
CA TRP A 14 13.75 -22.62 -7.60
C TRP A 14 13.85 -22.63 -9.13
N THR A 15 14.95 -22.11 -9.68
CA THR A 15 15.22 -22.14 -11.13
C THR A 15 15.27 -23.58 -11.67
N THR A 16 15.72 -24.55 -10.87
CA THR A 16 15.71 -25.98 -11.21
C THR A 16 14.31 -26.60 -11.15
N LEU A 17 13.49 -26.24 -10.15
CA LEU A 17 12.11 -26.69 -9.99
C LEU A 17 11.20 -26.11 -11.08
N LEU A 18 11.25 -24.79 -11.30
CA LEU A 18 10.51 -24.09 -12.35
C LEU A 18 11.05 -24.33 -13.75
N GLY A 19 12.33 -24.68 -13.93
CA GLY A 19 12.83 -25.14 -15.23
C GLY A 19 12.09 -26.37 -15.76
N SER A 20 11.46 -27.16 -14.88
CA SER A 20 10.59 -28.29 -15.26
C SER A 20 9.15 -27.87 -15.62
N THR A 21 8.67 -26.76 -15.03
CA THR A 21 7.34 -26.15 -15.23
C THR A 21 7.30 -25.13 -16.37
N ALA A 22 8.38 -24.37 -16.61
CA ALA A 22 8.56 -23.45 -17.74
C ALA A 22 8.54 -24.19 -19.09
N GLY A 23 8.93 -25.47 -19.09
CA GLY A 23 8.74 -26.38 -20.23
C GLY A 23 7.26 -26.66 -20.56
N PHE A 24 6.33 -26.37 -19.64
CA PHE A 24 4.87 -26.47 -19.79
C PHE A 24 4.26 -25.16 -20.33
N ILE A 25 4.83 -24.01 -19.96
CA ILE A 25 4.47 -22.65 -20.43
C ILE A 25 4.92 -22.46 -21.89
N GLY A 26 6.08 -23.02 -22.26
CA GLY A 26 6.55 -23.07 -23.65
C GLY A 26 7.17 -21.77 -24.19
N VAL A 27 7.47 -20.80 -23.31
CA VAL A 27 8.12 -19.52 -23.63
C VAL A 27 9.64 -19.65 -23.44
N PRO A 28 10.45 -19.56 -24.51
CA PRO A 28 11.91 -19.75 -24.45
C PRO A 28 12.66 -18.73 -23.58
N GLU A 29 12.18 -17.50 -23.51
CA GLU A 29 12.80 -16.38 -22.80
C GLU A 29 12.66 -16.56 -21.28
N VAL A 30 11.49 -16.98 -20.82
CA VAL A 30 11.24 -17.43 -19.44
C VAL A 30 12.14 -18.62 -19.08
N THR A 31 12.33 -19.56 -20.02
CA THR A 31 13.26 -20.69 -19.82
C THR A 31 14.72 -20.22 -19.71
N ALA A 32 15.07 -19.08 -20.33
CA ALA A 32 16.42 -18.53 -20.28
C ALA A 32 16.72 -17.86 -18.94
N VAL A 33 15.73 -17.21 -18.31
CA VAL A 33 15.82 -16.70 -16.92
C VAL A 33 16.12 -17.86 -15.97
N PHE A 34 15.34 -18.94 -16.05
CA PHE A 34 15.53 -20.13 -15.20
C PHE A 34 16.76 -20.98 -15.53
N ALA A 35 17.46 -20.69 -16.62
CA ALA A 35 18.69 -21.38 -17.00
C ALA A 35 19.94 -20.54 -16.73
N ALA A 36 19.79 -19.30 -16.25
CA ALA A 36 20.91 -18.42 -15.93
C ALA A 36 21.65 -18.93 -14.68
N ASP A 37 22.97 -19.10 -14.78
CA ASP A 37 23.81 -19.44 -13.63
C ASP A 37 24.19 -18.14 -12.90
N PRO A 38 23.72 -17.91 -11.67
CA PRO A 38 23.97 -16.68 -10.90
C PRO A 38 25.47 -16.43 -10.61
N ASN A 39 26.32 -17.45 -10.77
CA ASN A 39 27.78 -17.32 -10.65
C ASN A 39 28.47 -16.89 -11.96
N GLU A 40 27.77 -16.94 -13.09
CA GLU A 40 28.30 -16.64 -14.42
C GLU A 40 27.65 -15.42 -15.08
N VAL A 41 26.47 -14.99 -14.62
CA VAL A 41 25.78 -13.77 -15.10
C VAL A 41 25.97 -12.60 -14.14
N THR A 42 26.10 -11.41 -14.71
CA THR A 42 26.04 -10.15 -13.95
C THR A 42 24.59 -9.73 -13.69
N VAL A 43 24.38 -8.87 -12.70
CA VAL A 43 23.06 -8.27 -12.39
C VAL A 43 22.44 -7.65 -13.64
N GLY A 44 23.19 -6.84 -14.39
CA GLY A 44 22.67 -6.21 -15.62
C GLY A 44 22.36 -7.20 -16.75
N GLU A 45 23.10 -8.30 -16.87
CA GLU A 45 22.80 -9.37 -17.83
C GLU A 45 21.55 -10.16 -17.42
N PHE A 46 21.31 -10.34 -16.13
CA PHE A 46 20.13 -11.03 -15.61
C PHE A 46 18.87 -10.16 -15.69
N LEU A 47 18.96 -8.86 -15.38
CA LEU A 47 17.88 -7.89 -15.62
C LEU A 47 17.44 -7.89 -17.10
N THR A 48 18.40 -7.95 -18.02
CA THR A 48 18.08 -8.05 -19.46
C THR A 48 17.34 -9.35 -19.82
N LEU A 49 17.58 -10.45 -19.08
CA LEU A 49 16.84 -11.71 -19.27
C LEU A 49 15.43 -11.62 -18.70
N LEU A 50 15.25 -10.95 -17.54
CA LEU A 50 13.95 -10.69 -16.95
C LEU A 50 13.10 -9.82 -17.88
N ASP A 51 13.64 -8.70 -18.38
CA ASP A 51 12.95 -7.82 -19.34
C ASP A 51 12.49 -8.60 -20.59
N ALA A 52 13.35 -9.49 -21.10
CA ALA A 52 13.03 -10.30 -22.28
C ALA A 52 11.98 -11.38 -22.00
N ALA A 53 11.95 -11.93 -20.78
CA ALA A 53 10.97 -12.92 -20.36
C ALA A 53 9.62 -12.31 -20.08
N ASP A 54 9.59 -11.15 -19.42
CA ASP A 54 8.41 -10.35 -19.17
C ASP A 54 7.72 -9.94 -20.48
N GLN A 55 8.47 -9.35 -21.42
CA GLN A 55 7.97 -9.03 -22.76
C GLN A 55 7.46 -10.25 -23.53
N ALA A 56 8.08 -11.42 -23.35
CA ALA A 56 7.65 -12.64 -24.03
C ALA A 56 6.39 -13.25 -23.41
N LEU A 57 6.16 -13.08 -22.10
CA LEU A 57 4.92 -13.47 -21.43
C LEU A 57 3.76 -12.59 -21.92
N LEU A 58 3.96 -11.27 -21.97
CA LEU A 58 2.98 -10.30 -22.49
C LEU A 58 2.57 -10.58 -23.95
N GLU A 59 3.48 -11.12 -24.77
CA GLU A 59 3.19 -11.45 -26.18
C GLU A 59 2.64 -12.87 -26.41
N THR A 60 2.55 -13.71 -25.37
CA THR A 60 2.16 -15.13 -25.50
C THR A 60 0.67 -15.36 -25.26
N ASP A 61 -0.02 -15.93 -26.26
CA ASP A 61 -1.43 -16.34 -26.14
C ASP A 61 -1.57 -17.63 -25.31
N PHE A 62 -2.05 -17.48 -24.08
CA PHE A 62 -2.27 -18.58 -23.13
C PHE A 62 -3.65 -19.25 -23.23
N SER A 63 -4.50 -18.85 -24.18
CA SER A 63 -5.85 -19.41 -24.34
C SER A 63 -5.88 -20.93 -24.57
N PHE A 64 -4.75 -21.55 -24.94
CA PHE A 64 -4.62 -23.01 -25.04
C PHE A 64 -4.79 -23.74 -23.69
N PHE A 65 -4.57 -23.05 -22.55
CA PHE A 65 -4.83 -23.59 -21.21
C PHE A 65 -6.33 -23.70 -20.87
N GLN A 66 -7.23 -22.99 -21.58
CA GLN A 66 -8.69 -23.11 -21.37
C GLN A 66 -9.20 -24.54 -21.54
N VAL A 67 -8.54 -25.34 -22.39
CA VAL A 67 -8.90 -26.74 -22.61
C VAL A 67 -8.41 -27.64 -21.46
N LEU A 68 -7.38 -27.21 -20.72
CA LEU A 68 -6.84 -27.92 -19.55
C LEU A 68 -7.58 -27.58 -18.26
N LEU A 69 -7.98 -26.32 -18.07
CA LEU A 69 -8.66 -25.84 -16.85
C LEU A 69 -9.85 -26.70 -16.44
N ALA A 70 -10.69 -27.09 -17.40
CA ALA A 70 -11.89 -27.86 -17.13
C ALA A 70 -11.63 -29.26 -16.53
N ASP A 71 -10.45 -29.83 -16.79
CA ASP A 71 -10.05 -31.15 -16.31
C ASP A 71 -8.99 -31.07 -15.18
N LEU A 72 -8.48 -29.86 -14.88
CA LEU A 72 -7.37 -29.66 -13.95
C LEU A 72 -7.73 -29.93 -12.48
N PRO A 73 -8.86 -29.44 -11.93
CA PRO A 73 -9.32 -29.80 -10.58
C PRO A 73 -9.38 -31.31 -10.37
N ALA A 74 -10.04 -32.01 -11.29
CA ALA A 74 -10.18 -33.46 -11.23
C ALA A 74 -8.83 -34.18 -11.35
N THR A 75 -7.88 -33.62 -12.10
CA THR A 75 -6.53 -34.16 -12.22
C THR A 75 -5.73 -33.98 -10.93
N ILE A 76 -5.86 -32.82 -10.27
CA ILE A 76 -5.20 -32.54 -8.98
C ILE A 76 -5.81 -33.43 -7.89
N GLU A 77 -7.14 -33.56 -7.81
CA GLU A 77 -7.83 -34.45 -6.87
C GLU A 77 -7.42 -35.93 -7.03
N ASP A 78 -7.25 -36.41 -8.28
CA ASP A 78 -6.83 -37.80 -8.54
C ASP A 78 -5.33 -38.02 -8.24
N THR A 79 -4.53 -36.95 -8.24
CA THR A 79 -3.07 -37.01 -8.05
C THR A 79 -2.67 -36.81 -6.59
N ILE A 80 -3.40 -35.97 -5.86
CA ILE A 80 -3.15 -35.62 -4.46
C ILE A 80 -4.35 -36.09 -3.62
N PRO A 81 -4.32 -37.33 -3.09
CA PRO A 81 -5.42 -37.82 -2.28
C PRO A 81 -5.53 -37.01 -0.96
N PRO A 82 -6.74 -36.73 -0.44
CA PRO A 82 -6.94 -35.87 0.73
C PRO A 82 -6.21 -36.31 2.00
N GLU A 83 -5.90 -37.59 2.09
CA GLU A 83 -5.15 -38.22 3.19
C GLU A 83 -3.63 -38.06 3.10
N SER A 84 -3.13 -37.47 2.00
CA SER A 84 -1.73 -37.07 1.83
C SER A 84 -1.49 -35.59 2.14
N LEU A 85 -2.55 -34.86 2.51
CA LEU A 85 -2.48 -33.45 2.88
C LEU A 85 -2.25 -33.31 4.39
N PRO A 86 -1.42 -32.34 4.82
CA PRO A 86 -1.24 -32.00 6.23
C PRO A 86 -2.53 -31.59 6.93
N GLU A 87 -2.55 -31.69 8.26
CA GLU A 87 -3.71 -31.29 9.06
C GLU A 87 -3.83 -29.75 9.04
N GLY A 88 -4.93 -29.22 8.50
CA GLY A 88 -5.14 -27.78 8.29
C GLY A 88 -5.15 -27.34 6.82
N PHE A 89 -4.72 -28.21 5.89
CA PHE A 89 -4.68 -27.91 4.46
C PHE A 89 -6.01 -28.28 3.78
N ASP A 90 -6.59 -27.37 3.02
CA ASP A 90 -7.76 -27.65 2.17
C ASP A 90 -7.31 -27.94 0.73
N LEU A 91 -7.57 -29.17 0.25
CA LEU A 91 -7.30 -29.54 -1.13
C LEU A 91 -8.07 -28.65 -2.12
N GLN A 92 -9.25 -28.21 -1.71
CA GLN A 92 -10.12 -27.38 -2.53
C GLN A 92 -9.50 -25.99 -2.71
N GLU A 93 -8.89 -25.44 -1.68
CA GLU A 93 -8.19 -24.15 -1.71
C GLU A 93 -7.00 -24.20 -2.66
N LEU A 94 -6.14 -25.23 -2.58
CA LEU A 94 -5.03 -25.42 -3.52
C LEU A 94 -5.50 -25.57 -4.98
N ILE A 95 -6.62 -26.25 -5.19
CA ILE A 95 -7.23 -26.41 -6.51
C ILE A 95 -7.76 -25.06 -7.01
N ASP A 96 -8.45 -24.32 -6.15
CA ASP A 96 -9.06 -23.05 -6.47
C ASP A 96 -7.97 -21.99 -6.76
N GLU A 97 -6.86 -21.98 -6.02
CA GLU A 97 -5.68 -21.14 -6.29
C GLU A 97 -4.98 -21.51 -7.60
N THR A 98 -4.75 -22.80 -7.85
CA THR A 98 -4.07 -23.26 -9.08
C THR A 98 -4.92 -22.98 -10.31
N VAL A 99 -6.25 -23.08 -10.17
CA VAL A 99 -7.20 -22.70 -11.21
C VAL A 99 -7.23 -21.19 -11.40
N GLY A 100 -7.28 -20.40 -10.31
CA GLY A 100 -7.25 -18.94 -10.34
C GLY A 100 -6.02 -18.43 -11.10
N LEU A 101 -4.82 -18.89 -10.73
CA LEU A 101 -3.58 -18.51 -11.41
C LEU A 101 -3.57 -18.79 -12.91
N LEU A 102 -4.21 -19.88 -13.36
CA LEU A 102 -4.32 -20.22 -14.78
C LEU A 102 -5.46 -19.48 -15.47
N GLU A 103 -6.54 -19.16 -14.76
CA GLU A 103 -7.64 -18.33 -15.23
C GLU A 103 -7.16 -16.88 -15.45
N ASP A 104 -6.33 -16.35 -14.54
CA ASP A 104 -5.71 -15.02 -14.64
C ASP A 104 -4.74 -14.97 -15.83
N LEU A 105 -3.89 -15.99 -15.99
CA LEU A 105 -3.00 -16.12 -17.16
C LEU A 105 -3.76 -16.21 -18.48
N ILE A 106 -4.96 -16.81 -18.49
CA ILE A 106 -5.83 -16.93 -19.68
C ILE A 106 -6.61 -15.65 -19.93
N ALA A 107 -6.94 -14.91 -18.87
CA ALA A 107 -7.67 -13.65 -18.92
C ALA A 107 -6.80 -12.48 -19.37
N GLU A 108 -5.50 -12.72 -19.64
CA GLU A 108 -4.50 -11.68 -19.92
C GLU A 108 -4.37 -10.69 -18.74
N GLN A 109 -4.60 -11.16 -17.50
CA GLN A 109 -4.32 -10.38 -16.30
C GLN A 109 -2.90 -10.72 -15.82
N ASP A 110 -1.99 -9.79 -16.06
CA ASP A 110 -0.54 -9.90 -15.88
C ASP A 110 -0.10 -9.82 -14.40
N SER A 111 -0.61 -10.68 -13.50
CA SER A 111 -0.53 -10.40 -12.06
C SER A 111 0.46 -11.20 -11.21
N VAL A 112 1.05 -12.32 -11.68
CA VAL A 112 1.87 -13.16 -10.78
C VAL A 112 3.29 -13.46 -11.27
N LEU A 113 3.50 -13.59 -12.59
CA LEU A 113 4.85 -13.80 -13.14
C LEU A 113 5.54 -12.49 -13.49
N SER A 114 4.78 -11.52 -14.00
CA SER A 114 5.21 -10.13 -14.28
C SER A 114 5.44 -9.36 -12.99
N THR A 115 4.51 -9.40 -12.03
CA THR A 115 4.72 -8.82 -10.69
C THR A 115 5.95 -9.42 -10.01
N GLY A 116 6.10 -10.75 -10.04
CA GLY A 116 7.29 -11.38 -9.49
C GLY A 116 8.61 -11.14 -10.24
N PHE A 117 8.55 -10.74 -11.52
CA PHE A 117 9.73 -10.26 -12.26
C PHE A 117 9.99 -8.78 -12.00
N ALA A 118 8.96 -7.97 -11.77
CA ALA A 118 9.05 -6.58 -11.37
C ALA A 118 9.68 -6.45 -9.98
N ASP A 119 9.20 -7.19 -8.98
CA ASP A 119 9.78 -7.22 -7.63
C ASP A 119 11.27 -7.60 -7.66
N LEU A 120 11.63 -8.55 -8.53
CA LEU A 120 13.01 -9.00 -8.71
C LEU A 120 13.85 -7.98 -9.51
N GLN A 121 13.23 -7.25 -10.44
CA GLN A 121 13.88 -6.15 -11.17
C GLN A 121 14.18 -4.98 -10.25
N ASP A 122 13.22 -4.60 -9.40
CA ASP A 122 13.33 -3.49 -8.45
C ASP A 122 14.38 -3.78 -7.38
N PHE A 123 14.32 -4.96 -6.76
CA PHE A 123 15.37 -5.43 -5.84
C PHE A 123 16.76 -5.41 -6.49
N LEU A 124 16.90 -5.85 -7.74
CA LEU A 124 18.20 -5.91 -8.43
C LEU A 124 18.66 -4.56 -8.99
N ALA A 125 17.76 -3.59 -9.17
CA ALA A 125 18.07 -2.25 -9.68
C ALA A 125 18.95 -1.44 -8.70
N GLU A 126 18.90 -1.79 -7.42
CA GLU A 126 19.71 -1.17 -6.36
C GLU A 126 21.20 -1.57 -6.41
N PHE A 127 21.54 -2.62 -7.16
CA PHE A 127 22.90 -3.16 -7.24
C PHE A 127 23.65 -2.69 -8.49
N ASP A 128 24.98 -2.53 -8.39
CA ASP A 128 25.81 -2.18 -9.55
C ASP A 128 25.67 -3.26 -10.65
N PRO A 129 25.22 -2.91 -11.86
CA PRO A 129 24.86 -3.89 -12.90
C PRO A 129 26.06 -4.72 -13.38
N THR A 130 27.29 -4.36 -13.01
CA THR A 130 28.52 -5.05 -13.37
C THR A 130 28.96 -6.13 -12.37
N ILE A 131 28.32 -6.22 -11.19
CA ILE A 131 28.63 -7.26 -10.21
C ILE A 131 27.94 -8.58 -10.58
N LEU A 132 28.49 -9.70 -10.10
CA LEU A 132 27.86 -11.00 -10.30
C LEU A 132 26.56 -11.07 -9.53
N LEU A 133 25.55 -11.70 -10.12
CA LEU A 133 24.23 -11.84 -9.49
C LEU A 133 24.34 -12.52 -8.10
N ALA A 134 25.21 -13.52 -7.96
CA ALA A 134 25.49 -14.16 -6.66
C ALA A 134 26.08 -13.22 -5.60
N ASP A 135 26.87 -12.21 -6.01
CA ASP A 135 27.49 -11.26 -5.08
C ASP A 135 26.47 -10.18 -4.64
N ALA A 136 25.55 -9.78 -5.53
CA ALA A 136 24.42 -8.91 -5.20
C ALA A 136 23.51 -9.56 -4.16
N LEU A 137 23.08 -10.79 -4.44
CA LEU A 137 22.20 -11.60 -3.58
C LEU A 137 22.82 -11.94 -2.21
N SER A 138 24.12 -11.76 -2.02
CA SER A 138 24.81 -12.04 -0.75
C SER A 138 25.27 -10.80 0.02
N SER A 139 25.17 -9.60 -0.56
CA SER A 139 25.68 -8.36 0.04
C SER A 139 24.62 -7.38 0.57
N GLY A 140 23.34 -7.58 0.23
CA GLY A 140 22.21 -6.78 0.75
C GLY A 140 21.85 -7.02 2.21
N PHE A 141 22.42 -8.04 2.87
CA PHE A 141 21.92 -8.57 4.14
C PHE A 141 22.91 -8.47 5.32
N GLY A 142 23.75 -7.42 5.36
CA GLY A 142 24.84 -7.30 6.33
C GLY A 142 24.83 -6.02 7.17
N SER A 143 24.43 -6.16 8.44
CA SER A 143 24.62 -5.23 9.56
C SER A 143 24.05 -3.81 9.43
N GLY A 144 22.92 -3.58 10.10
CA GLY A 144 22.50 -2.26 10.59
C GLY A 144 22.27 -1.22 9.50
N VAL A 145 21.33 -1.48 8.60
CA VAL A 145 20.66 -0.40 7.88
C VAL A 145 19.93 0.42 8.96
N PRO A 146 20.24 1.71 9.13
CA PRO A 146 19.31 2.59 9.82
C PRO A 146 18.04 2.51 9.01
N ILE A 147 16.96 1.95 9.59
CA ILE A 147 15.62 2.18 9.08
C ILE A 147 15.52 3.70 9.03
N ASP A 148 15.56 4.24 7.81
CA ASP A 148 15.32 5.66 7.59
C ASP A 148 13.83 5.78 7.84
N PHE A 149 13.49 6.18 9.06
CA PHE A 149 12.13 6.55 9.41
C PHE A 149 11.65 7.46 8.29
N PRO A 150 10.50 7.21 7.63
CA PRO A 150 9.83 8.30 6.96
C PRO A 150 9.68 9.37 8.03
N SER A 151 10.40 10.49 7.84
CA SER A 151 10.15 11.66 8.66
C SER A 151 8.70 12.00 8.43
N PHE A 152 7.89 11.92 9.49
CA PHE A 152 6.50 12.34 9.51
C PHE A 152 6.36 13.82 9.16
N ASP A 153 6.34 14.07 7.86
CA ASP A 153 5.83 15.19 7.09
C ASP A 153 5.49 14.48 5.77
N GLU A 154 4.26 14.04 5.53
CA GLU A 154 3.46 14.59 4.43
C GLU A 154 2.10 13.86 4.36
N ILE A 155 1.14 14.24 5.20
CA ILE A 155 -0.22 14.37 4.65
C ILE A 155 -0.15 15.66 3.84
N LEU A 156 0.13 15.53 2.53
CA LEU A 156 0.08 16.69 1.65
C LEU A 156 -1.35 17.24 1.69
N PRO A 157 -1.57 18.54 1.96
CA PRO A 157 -2.90 19.13 1.79
C PRO A 157 -3.38 18.90 0.36
N GLU A 158 -4.56 18.30 0.24
CA GLU A 158 -5.16 17.96 -1.03
C GLU A 158 -6.11 19.07 -1.50
N GLY A 159 -6.09 19.36 -2.80
CA GLY A 159 -7.07 20.23 -3.46
C GLY A 159 -7.78 19.42 -4.52
N TRP A 160 -9.11 19.48 -4.59
CA TRP A 160 -9.86 18.64 -5.51
C TRP A 160 -10.93 19.41 -6.30
N ALA A 161 -11.29 18.85 -7.46
CA ALA A 161 -12.31 19.36 -8.35
C ALA A 161 -13.05 18.18 -9.02
N SER A 162 -14.33 17.98 -8.74
CA SER A 162 -15.06 16.77 -9.17
C SER A 162 -16.01 16.97 -10.35
N GLY A 163 -15.58 16.67 -11.59
CA GLY A 163 -16.51 16.34 -12.68
C GLY A 163 -17.28 17.51 -13.27
N ASP A 164 -18.09 18.15 -12.45
CA ASP A 164 -18.48 19.54 -12.56
C ASP A 164 -17.60 20.41 -11.62
N PRO A 165 -17.41 21.69 -11.91
CA PRO A 165 -16.50 22.54 -11.15
C PRO A 165 -17.08 22.98 -9.80
N HIS A 166 -17.54 22.02 -8.99
CA HIS A 166 -17.50 22.09 -7.53
C HIS A 166 -16.03 21.97 -7.12
N LEU A 167 -15.45 23.10 -6.73
CA LEU A 167 -14.04 23.19 -6.39
C LEU A 167 -13.88 23.19 -4.88
N SER A 168 -12.92 22.43 -4.36
CA SER A 168 -12.37 22.60 -3.01
C SER A 168 -10.93 23.08 -3.14
N THR A 169 -10.63 24.23 -2.53
CA THR A 169 -9.25 24.74 -2.50
C THR A 169 -8.34 23.85 -1.65
N LEU A 170 -7.04 24.05 -1.78
CA LEU A 170 -6.02 23.31 -1.02
C LEU A 170 -6.17 23.43 0.50
N ASP A 171 -6.80 24.51 1.00
CA ASP A 171 -7.10 24.69 2.43
C ASP A 171 -8.58 24.44 2.78
N GLY A 172 -9.33 23.72 1.93
CA GLY A 172 -10.68 23.22 2.23
C GLY A 172 -11.81 24.23 2.03
N VAL A 173 -11.66 25.19 1.12
CA VAL A 173 -12.72 26.15 0.76
C VAL A 173 -13.49 25.65 -0.44
N SER A 174 -14.69 25.17 -0.20
CA SER A 174 -15.59 24.74 -1.27
C SER A 174 -16.37 25.90 -1.90
N TYR A 175 -16.47 25.91 -3.23
CA TYR A 175 -17.33 26.82 -3.99
C TYR A 175 -17.59 26.37 -5.43
N ASP A 176 -18.69 26.87 -6.00
CA ASP A 176 -19.08 26.54 -7.38
C ASP A 176 -18.46 27.49 -8.42
N PHE A 177 -17.81 26.92 -9.44
CA PHE A 177 -17.23 27.65 -10.56
C PHE A 177 -17.71 27.14 -11.92
N GLN A 178 -19.01 27.24 -12.17
CA GLN A 178 -19.72 26.73 -13.35
C GLN A 178 -19.47 27.51 -14.66
N ALA A 179 -18.28 28.09 -14.84
CA ALA A 179 -17.93 28.90 -15.99
C ALA A 179 -17.52 28.03 -17.20
N ALA A 180 -17.77 28.49 -18.43
CA ALA A 180 -17.26 27.83 -19.64
C ALA A 180 -16.02 28.53 -20.18
N GLY A 181 -14.98 27.76 -20.53
CA GLY A 181 -13.68 28.26 -21.00
C GLY A 181 -12.52 27.41 -20.49
N GLU A 182 -11.30 27.86 -20.74
CA GLU A 182 -10.08 27.29 -20.15
C GLU A 182 -9.61 28.19 -19.01
N TYR A 183 -9.28 27.58 -17.87
CA TYR A 183 -8.93 28.27 -16.63
C TYR A 183 -7.70 27.65 -15.97
N VAL A 184 -6.93 28.48 -15.27
CA VAL A 184 -5.81 28.04 -14.44
C VAL A 184 -6.35 27.56 -13.09
N LEU A 185 -6.17 26.29 -12.78
CA LEU A 185 -6.51 25.73 -11.47
C LEU A 185 -5.45 26.09 -10.43
N LEU A 186 -4.19 25.85 -10.79
CA LEU A 186 -3.02 26.18 -9.99
C LEU A 186 -1.88 26.61 -10.92
N GLN A 187 -1.08 27.57 -10.48
CA GLN A 187 0.22 27.88 -11.07
C GLN A 187 1.18 28.34 -9.98
N SER A 188 2.45 27.97 -10.14
CA SER A 188 3.53 28.47 -9.28
C SER A 188 3.72 29.98 -9.47
N THR A 189 3.90 30.67 -8.35
CA THR A 189 4.24 32.12 -8.31
C THR A 189 5.75 32.36 -8.36
N ASP A 190 6.55 31.30 -8.22
CA ASP A 190 8.00 31.30 -8.24
C ASP A 190 8.56 30.82 -9.59
N ASP A 191 9.86 30.52 -9.65
CA ASP A 191 10.54 30.10 -10.88
C ASP A 191 10.40 28.58 -11.16
N GLN A 192 9.59 27.82 -10.39
CA GLN A 192 9.42 26.37 -10.57
C GLN A 192 8.62 25.99 -11.82
N GLY A 193 7.71 26.87 -12.27
CA GLY A 193 7.02 26.70 -13.55
C GLY A 193 5.91 25.64 -13.55
N PHE A 194 5.47 25.16 -12.38
CA PHE A 194 4.30 24.30 -12.24
C PHE A 194 3.03 25.04 -12.66
N VAL A 195 2.15 24.37 -13.40
CA VAL A 195 0.86 24.90 -13.87
C VAL A 195 -0.11 23.78 -14.20
N VAL A 196 -1.36 23.92 -13.76
CA VAL A 196 -2.48 23.03 -14.09
C VAL A 196 -3.62 23.88 -14.64
N GLN A 197 -4.16 23.48 -15.78
CA GLN A 197 -5.30 24.11 -16.43
C GLN A 197 -6.45 23.11 -16.62
N ALA A 198 -7.67 23.61 -16.54
CA ALA A 198 -8.89 22.85 -16.81
C ALA A 198 -9.69 23.50 -17.94
N ARG A 199 -10.24 22.66 -18.83
CA ARG A 199 -11.21 23.05 -19.84
C ARG A 199 -12.61 22.71 -19.34
N MET A 200 -13.42 23.75 -19.15
CA MET A 200 -14.80 23.64 -18.68
C MET A 200 -15.77 23.91 -19.83
N ILE A 201 -16.70 22.98 -20.06
CA ILE A 201 -17.70 23.06 -21.14
C ILE A 201 -19.12 23.07 -20.57
N PRO A 202 -20.07 23.83 -21.16
CA PRO A 202 -21.44 23.88 -20.66
C PRO A 202 -22.21 22.59 -20.97
N VAL A 203 -22.92 22.07 -19.97
CA VAL A 203 -23.93 21.02 -20.13
C VAL A 203 -25.30 21.67 -20.39
N ASN A 204 -25.59 22.76 -19.67
CA ASN A 204 -26.79 23.58 -19.84
C ASN A 204 -26.48 25.06 -19.51
N ASP A 205 -27.49 25.91 -19.39
CA ASP A 205 -27.33 27.36 -19.18
C ASP A 205 -26.63 27.74 -17.85
N ASN A 206 -26.56 26.82 -16.87
CA ASN A 206 -26.01 27.08 -15.53
C ASN A 206 -25.04 25.99 -15.02
N LEU A 207 -24.92 24.86 -15.71
CA LEU A 207 -24.01 23.76 -15.36
C LEU A 207 -22.94 23.59 -16.43
N SER A 208 -21.71 23.38 -16.00
CA SER A 208 -20.57 22.99 -16.82
C SER A 208 -19.88 21.76 -16.25
N VAL A 209 -19.05 21.10 -17.05
CA VAL A 209 -18.19 19.98 -16.64
C VAL A 209 -16.76 20.24 -17.03
N ILE A 210 -15.81 19.65 -16.31
CA ILE A 210 -14.41 19.62 -16.74
C ILE A 210 -14.31 18.53 -17.80
N SER A 211 -14.04 18.92 -19.05
CA SER A 211 -13.87 17.95 -20.15
C SER A 211 -12.43 17.50 -20.31
N ALA A 212 -11.47 18.34 -19.88
CA ALA A 212 -10.06 18.06 -20.01
C ALA A 212 -9.23 18.80 -18.95
N VAL A 213 -8.12 18.19 -18.56
CA VAL A 213 -7.08 18.77 -17.70
C VAL A 213 -5.75 18.75 -18.45
N ALA A 214 -4.94 19.79 -18.25
CA ALA A 214 -3.59 19.85 -18.82
C ALA A 214 -2.57 20.43 -17.85
N THR A 215 -1.38 19.85 -17.84
CA THR A 215 -0.18 20.30 -17.10
C THR A 215 1.04 20.33 -18.04
N GLU A 216 2.20 20.77 -17.56
CA GLU A 216 3.47 20.75 -18.29
C GLU A 216 4.57 20.06 -17.47
N ILE A 217 5.25 19.07 -18.07
CA ILE A 217 6.43 18.40 -17.49
C ILE A 217 7.63 18.60 -18.43
N ASP A 218 8.71 19.21 -17.92
CA ASP A 218 9.94 19.52 -18.68
C ASP A 218 9.67 20.16 -20.07
N GLY A 219 8.71 21.08 -20.14
CA GLY A 219 8.33 21.76 -21.39
C GLY A 219 7.43 20.96 -22.33
N ALA A 220 6.98 19.76 -21.95
CA ALA A 220 6.01 18.97 -22.68
C ALA A 220 4.63 19.08 -22.00
N ALA A 221 3.63 19.56 -22.75
CA ALA A 221 2.25 19.55 -22.28
C ALA A 221 1.74 18.11 -22.16
N VAL A 222 1.17 17.77 -21.01
CA VAL A 222 0.42 16.54 -20.75
C VAL A 222 -1.03 16.93 -20.64
N MET A 223 -1.89 16.38 -21.48
CA MET A 223 -3.33 16.67 -21.49
C MET A 223 -4.11 15.37 -21.44
N ILE A 224 -5.10 15.32 -20.56
CA ILE A 224 -6.08 14.23 -20.45
C ILE A 224 -7.44 14.83 -20.81
N ASP A 225 -7.98 14.44 -21.96
CA ASP A 225 -9.25 14.95 -22.50
C ASP A 225 -10.26 13.80 -22.64
N ALA A 226 -11.29 13.79 -21.81
CA ALA A 226 -12.30 12.74 -21.79
C ALA A 226 -13.14 12.68 -23.07
N THR A 227 -13.15 13.74 -23.87
CA THR A 227 -13.92 13.77 -25.13
C THR A 227 -13.20 13.04 -26.26
N ASP A 228 -11.91 12.75 -26.08
CA ASP A 228 -11.09 12.02 -27.03
C ASP A 228 -11.19 10.50 -26.83
N ALA A 229 -11.14 9.76 -27.95
CA ALA A 229 -11.11 8.30 -27.91
C ALA A 229 -9.82 7.74 -27.27
N GLN A 230 -8.78 8.56 -27.18
CA GLN A 230 -7.56 8.30 -26.42
C GLN A 230 -7.33 9.52 -25.52
N PRO A 231 -7.73 9.47 -24.24
CA PRO A 231 -7.74 10.66 -23.40
C PRO A 231 -6.38 11.30 -23.23
N LEU A 232 -5.32 10.49 -23.08
CA LEU A 232 -3.97 10.99 -22.88
C LEU A 232 -3.34 11.50 -24.18
N SER A 233 -2.77 12.71 -24.11
CA SER A 233 -1.86 13.25 -25.11
C SER A 233 -0.62 13.87 -24.46
N VAL A 234 0.53 13.67 -25.09
CA VAL A 234 1.83 14.21 -24.63
C VAL A 234 2.45 15.02 -25.76
N GLY A 235 2.80 16.28 -25.48
CA GLY A 235 3.31 17.21 -26.48
C GLY A 235 2.33 17.48 -27.63
N GLY A 236 1.02 17.32 -27.39
CA GLY A 236 -0.05 17.48 -28.37
C GLY A 236 -0.20 16.29 -29.34
N ALA A 237 0.39 15.14 -29.04
CA ALA A 237 0.16 13.89 -29.76
C ALA A 237 -0.58 12.90 -28.87
N ALA A 238 -1.64 12.28 -29.39
CA ALA A 238 -2.35 11.21 -28.67
C ALA A 238 -1.38 10.06 -28.32
N THR A 239 -1.41 9.66 -27.06
CA THR A 239 -0.53 8.65 -26.47
C THR A 239 -1.41 7.52 -25.93
N ALA A 240 -1.26 6.32 -26.48
CA ALA A 240 -1.95 5.16 -25.96
C ALA A 240 -1.27 4.67 -24.69
N LEU A 241 -2.04 4.44 -23.63
CA LEU A 241 -1.58 3.87 -22.38
C LEU A 241 -2.54 2.73 -22.00
N SER A 242 -2.00 1.52 -21.84
CA SER A 242 -2.78 0.36 -21.36
C SER A 242 -3.16 0.56 -19.90
N ASP A 243 -4.14 -0.21 -19.44
CA ASP A 243 -4.41 -0.35 -18.01
C ASP A 243 -3.18 -0.94 -17.30
N GLY A 244 -2.87 -0.46 -16.09
CA GLY A 244 -1.62 -0.73 -15.37
C GLY A 244 -0.35 -0.19 -16.06
N GLY A 245 -0.49 0.63 -17.10
CA GLY A 245 0.63 1.09 -17.91
C GLY A 245 1.16 2.45 -17.45
N SER A 246 2.44 2.71 -17.72
CA SER A 246 3.07 4.01 -17.46
C SER A 246 3.83 4.56 -18.68
N VAL A 247 4.00 5.89 -18.72
CA VAL A 247 4.79 6.59 -19.74
C VAL A 247 5.59 7.72 -19.10
N VAL A 248 6.91 7.67 -19.27
CA VAL A 248 7.80 8.75 -18.83
C VAL A 248 7.63 9.98 -19.73
N VAL A 249 7.41 11.13 -19.11
CA VAL A 249 7.32 12.44 -19.78
C VAL A 249 8.37 13.38 -19.19
N GLY A 250 9.45 13.63 -19.93
CA GLY A 250 10.54 14.46 -19.42
C GLY A 250 11.21 13.80 -18.22
N ASN A 251 11.09 14.42 -17.05
CA ASN A 251 11.54 13.90 -15.76
C ASN A 251 10.42 13.35 -14.87
N GLY A 252 9.16 13.42 -15.28
CA GLY A 252 8.02 12.84 -14.56
C GLY A 252 7.44 11.63 -15.27
N ILE A 253 6.30 11.16 -14.76
CA ILE A 253 5.62 9.97 -15.25
C ILE A 253 4.11 10.21 -15.33
N VAL A 254 3.47 9.52 -16.27
CA VAL A 254 2.02 9.40 -16.33
C VAL A 254 1.68 7.93 -16.26
N GLU A 255 0.82 7.57 -15.31
CA GLU A 255 0.38 6.21 -15.05
C GLU A 255 -1.11 6.10 -15.30
N ARG A 256 -1.58 4.88 -15.57
CA ARG A 256 -2.99 4.62 -15.77
C ARG A 256 -3.41 3.36 -15.05
N GLU A 257 -4.47 3.50 -14.27
CA GLU A 257 -5.19 2.39 -13.64
C GLU A 257 -6.68 2.56 -13.93
N GLY A 258 -7.26 1.58 -14.63
CA GLY A 258 -8.62 1.63 -15.16
C GLY A 258 -8.85 2.90 -16.00
N ASP A 259 -9.74 3.76 -15.51
CA ASP A 259 -10.07 5.04 -16.14
C ASP A 259 -9.39 6.24 -15.44
N THR A 260 -8.52 5.97 -14.46
CA THR A 260 -7.74 6.98 -13.73
C THR A 260 -6.35 7.14 -14.35
N TYR A 261 -5.93 8.39 -14.50
CA TYR A 261 -4.59 8.76 -14.93
C TYR A 261 -3.90 9.57 -13.84
N THR A 262 -2.76 9.10 -13.37
CA THR A 262 -1.94 9.82 -12.39
C THR A 262 -0.75 10.45 -13.09
N VAL A 263 -0.65 11.77 -13.03
CA VAL A 263 0.48 12.52 -13.57
C VAL A 263 1.35 12.99 -12.40
N THR A 264 2.54 12.40 -12.27
CA THR A 264 3.46 12.69 -11.16
C THR A 264 4.62 13.55 -11.64
N HIS A 265 4.76 14.72 -11.02
CA HIS A 265 5.87 15.64 -11.22
C HIS A 265 6.94 15.34 -10.16
N PRO A 266 8.19 15.05 -10.55
CA PRO A 266 9.22 14.68 -9.59
C PRO A 266 9.51 15.83 -8.62
N GLY A 267 9.75 15.47 -7.36
CA GLY A 267 10.15 16.40 -6.32
C GLY A 267 11.55 16.97 -6.52
N SER A 268 12.00 17.77 -5.55
CA SER A 268 13.30 18.47 -5.59
C SER A 268 14.52 17.54 -5.61
N ASP A 269 14.36 16.28 -5.20
CA ASP A 269 15.39 15.25 -5.24
C ASP A 269 15.54 14.60 -6.64
N GLY A 270 14.56 14.82 -7.52
CA GLY A 270 14.51 14.31 -8.88
C GLY A 270 14.13 12.83 -8.97
N VAL A 271 13.60 12.24 -7.90
CA VAL A 271 13.11 10.85 -7.85
C VAL A 271 11.60 10.91 -7.73
N VAL A 272 10.90 10.27 -8.67
CA VAL A 272 9.44 10.15 -8.61
C VAL A 272 9.06 9.24 -7.45
N ASN A 273 8.28 9.74 -6.51
CA ASN A 273 7.72 8.99 -5.38
C ASN A 273 6.30 9.46 -5.03
N GLU A 274 5.64 8.84 -4.06
CA GLU A 274 4.25 9.15 -3.69
C GLU A 274 4.07 10.50 -2.98
N GLY A 275 5.10 11.04 -2.34
CA GLY A 275 5.10 12.39 -1.73
C GLY A 275 5.33 13.53 -2.73
N ASP A 276 5.49 13.19 -4.01
CA ASP A 276 5.66 14.19 -5.06
C ASP A 276 4.34 14.82 -5.51
N THR A 277 4.43 15.87 -6.32
CA THR A 277 3.22 16.52 -6.84
C THR A 277 2.47 15.59 -7.81
N GLN A 278 1.24 15.23 -7.46
CA GLN A 278 0.37 14.37 -8.27
C GLN A 278 -0.87 15.12 -8.80
N ILE A 279 -1.26 14.76 -10.02
CA ILE A 279 -2.49 15.20 -10.68
C ILE A 279 -3.23 13.93 -11.10
N ILE A 280 -4.26 13.57 -10.35
CA ILE A 280 -5.02 12.34 -10.51
C ILE A 280 -6.31 12.68 -11.24
N VAL A 281 -6.47 12.16 -12.45
CA VAL A 281 -7.58 12.48 -13.36
C VAL A 281 -8.37 11.22 -13.65
N GLN A 282 -9.59 11.14 -13.13
CA GLN A 282 -10.51 10.04 -13.41
C GLN A 282 -11.42 10.40 -14.59
N VAL A 283 -11.30 9.65 -15.69
CA VAL A 283 -12.13 9.84 -16.88
C VAL A 283 -13.50 9.19 -16.69
N ARG A 284 -14.57 9.96 -16.87
CA ARG A 284 -15.96 9.52 -16.74
C ARG A 284 -16.76 9.92 -17.98
N ASP A 285 -16.95 8.97 -18.89
CA ASP A 285 -17.58 9.18 -20.20
C ASP A 285 -16.94 10.36 -20.97
N ASP A 286 -17.56 11.55 -20.97
CA ASP A 286 -17.12 12.76 -21.67
C ASP A 286 -16.64 13.89 -20.74
N ARG A 287 -16.40 13.58 -19.47
CA ARG A 287 -15.82 14.50 -18.47
C ARG A 287 -14.72 13.85 -17.63
N VAL A 288 -14.08 14.65 -16.78
CA VAL A 288 -13.08 14.19 -15.83
C VAL A 288 -13.36 14.69 -14.42
N ASP A 289 -13.08 13.84 -13.43
CA ASP A 289 -12.90 14.23 -12.04
C ASP A 289 -11.38 14.40 -11.79
N LEU A 290 -11.01 15.34 -10.93
CA LEU A 290 -9.63 15.73 -10.71
C LEU A 290 -9.34 15.84 -9.21
N LEU A 291 -8.27 15.18 -8.78
CA LEU A 291 -7.62 15.36 -7.49
C LEU A 291 -6.21 15.90 -7.72
N LEU A 292 -5.81 16.92 -6.96
CA LEU A 292 -4.49 17.55 -7.01
C LEU A 292 -3.83 17.43 -5.64
N ARG A 293 -2.64 16.83 -5.63
CA ARG A 293 -1.79 16.70 -4.44
C ARG A 293 -0.49 17.45 -4.71
N PRO A 294 -0.35 18.75 -4.39
CA PRO A 294 0.92 19.43 -4.54
C PRO A 294 1.92 18.96 -3.48
N GLY A 295 3.16 18.69 -3.90
CA GLY A 295 4.27 18.43 -2.99
C GLY A 295 4.55 19.63 -2.07
N GLN A 296 5.13 19.39 -0.89
CA GLN A 296 5.35 20.43 0.13
C GLN A 296 6.13 21.64 -0.38
N GLU A 297 7.02 21.44 -1.35
CA GLU A 297 7.82 22.52 -1.94
C GLU A 297 7.00 23.57 -2.70
N LEU A 298 5.78 23.22 -3.15
CA LEU A 298 4.89 24.13 -3.87
C LEU A 298 3.99 24.93 -2.92
N LEU A 299 3.64 24.37 -1.76
CA LEU A 299 2.67 24.95 -0.83
C LEU A 299 3.05 26.36 -0.35
N GLY A 300 2.06 27.24 -0.31
CA GLY A 300 2.21 28.68 -0.03
C GLY A 300 2.89 29.49 -1.15
N ASN A 301 3.31 28.86 -2.25
CA ASN A 301 3.84 29.52 -3.45
C ASN A 301 2.95 29.31 -4.67
N LEU A 302 1.72 28.84 -4.49
CA LEU A 302 0.75 28.63 -5.56
C LEU A 302 -0.24 29.80 -5.67
N GLU A 303 -0.88 29.92 -6.82
CA GLU A 303 -2.06 30.75 -7.01
C GLU A 303 -2.99 30.13 -8.07
N GLY A 304 -4.29 30.41 -8.00
CA GLY A 304 -5.24 29.90 -8.98
C GLY A 304 -6.66 29.84 -8.45
N LEU A 305 -7.49 29.02 -9.10
CA LEU A 305 -8.84 28.72 -8.59
C LEU A 305 -8.81 27.88 -7.32
N LEU A 306 -7.73 27.15 -7.05
CA LEU A 306 -7.63 26.24 -5.88
C LEU A 306 -6.81 26.82 -4.72
N GLY A 307 -6.53 28.13 -4.72
CA GLY A 307 -5.84 28.79 -3.61
C GLY A 307 -4.32 28.71 -3.67
N ASP A 308 -3.68 28.95 -2.52
CA ASP A 308 -2.22 28.96 -2.37
C ASP A 308 -1.68 27.79 -1.51
N GLY A 309 -2.55 27.10 -0.76
CA GLY A 309 -2.19 25.97 0.09
C GLY A 309 -1.30 26.37 1.26
N ASP A 310 -1.52 27.56 1.84
CA ASP A 310 -0.73 28.07 2.96
C ASP A 310 -1.29 27.68 4.35
N GLY A 311 -2.36 26.87 4.37
CA GLY A 311 -3.06 26.43 5.56
C GLY A 311 -4.01 27.49 6.14
N ASN A 312 -4.32 28.54 5.38
CA ASN A 312 -5.22 29.61 5.82
C ASN A 312 -6.38 29.81 4.81
N PRO A 313 -7.51 29.10 4.97
CA PRO A 313 -8.61 29.14 4.00
C PRO A 313 -9.16 30.56 3.75
N ASP A 314 -9.04 31.49 4.70
CA ASP A 314 -9.57 32.84 4.57
C ASP A 314 -8.98 33.63 3.38
N ASN A 315 -7.83 33.22 2.81
CA ASN A 315 -7.16 33.93 1.70
C ASN A 315 -7.30 33.25 0.31
N ASP A 316 -7.76 31.99 0.23
CA ASP A 316 -7.67 31.16 -0.98
C ASP A 316 -8.33 31.77 -2.21
N VAL A 317 -9.54 32.30 -2.03
CA VAL A 317 -10.33 32.84 -3.14
C VAL A 317 -9.95 34.30 -3.37
N ALA A 318 -8.87 34.50 -4.14
CA ALA A 318 -8.29 35.81 -4.42
C ALA A 318 -8.23 36.15 -5.92
N LEU A 319 -8.25 37.45 -6.22
CA LEU A 319 -7.91 37.98 -7.54
C LEU A 319 -6.41 37.79 -7.82
N ALA A 320 -5.99 37.84 -9.09
CA ALA A 320 -4.58 37.71 -9.48
C ALA A 320 -3.67 38.86 -8.98
N ASP A 321 -4.24 39.90 -8.36
CA ASP A 321 -3.47 40.94 -7.66
C ASP A 321 -3.33 40.70 -6.14
N GLY A 322 -3.78 39.54 -5.66
CA GLY A 322 -3.79 39.13 -4.25
C GLY A 322 -4.98 39.69 -3.45
N THR A 323 -5.94 40.35 -4.09
CA THR A 323 -7.14 40.83 -3.39
C THR A 323 -8.09 39.67 -3.09
N VAL A 324 -8.19 39.30 -1.82
CA VAL A 324 -9.12 38.28 -1.30
C VAL A 324 -10.58 38.71 -1.47
N LEU A 325 -11.43 37.80 -1.97
CA LEU A 325 -12.87 38.02 -2.09
C LEU A 325 -13.59 37.92 -0.73
N ALA A 326 -14.65 38.71 -0.55
CA ALA A 326 -15.40 38.71 0.70
C ALA A 326 -16.32 37.48 0.80
N ARG A 327 -16.39 36.88 1.99
CA ARG A 327 -17.35 35.81 2.30
C ARG A 327 -18.68 36.36 2.85
N PRO A 328 -19.85 35.76 2.51
CA PRO A 328 -20.02 34.66 1.55
C PRO A 328 -19.73 35.13 0.12
N LEU A 329 -19.19 34.23 -0.71
CA LEU A 329 -18.81 34.52 -2.09
C LEU A 329 -20.05 34.87 -2.90
N ALA A 330 -20.13 36.11 -3.41
CA ALA A 330 -21.25 36.53 -4.22
C ALA A 330 -21.05 36.12 -5.68
N PHE A 331 -22.12 35.67 -6.35
CA PHE A 331 -22.12 35.33 -7.77
C PHE A 331 -21.38 36.35 -8.66
N GLY A 332 -21.63 37.65 -8.43
CA GLY A 332 -21.01 38.72 -9.21
C GLY A 332 -19.51 38.92 -8.96
N ASP A 333 -18.99 38.46 -7.81
CA ASP A 333 -17.58 38.54 -7.48
C ASP A 333 -16.82 37.39 -8.17
N ILE A 334 -17.34 36.16 -8.10
CA ILE A 334 -16.80 34.95 -8.75
C ILE A 334 -16.83 35.07 -10.28
N TYR A 335 -18.01 35.28 -10.87
CA TYR A 335 -18.17 35.34 -12.33
C TYR A 335 -17.83 36.73 -12.91
N GLY A 336 -17.35 37.64 -12.08
CA GLY A 336 -16.85 38.97 -12.41
C GLY A 336 -15.37 38.96 -12.78
N GLN A 337 -14.57 39.73 -12.02
CA GLN A 337 -13.13 39.90 -12.27
C GLN A 337 -12.36 38.61 -11.96
N PHE A 338 -12.73 37.88 -10.91
CA PHE A 338 -12.06 36.63 -10.50
C PHE A 338 -11.99 35.62 -11.64
N ARG A 339 -13.13 35.31 -12.29
CA ARG A 339 -13.16 34.49 -13.52
C ARG A 339 -12.25 35.03 -14.63
N GLN A 340 -12.15 36.35 -14.80
CA GLN A 340 -11.30 36.91 -15.86
C GLN A 340 -9.82 36.79 -15.55
N ASP A 341 -9.44 36.88 -14.27
CA ASP A 341 -8.06 36.79 -13.82
C ASP A 341 -7.50 35.39 -14.06
N TRP A 342 -8.29 34.35 -13.77
CA TRP A 342 -7.87 32.95 -13.90
C TRP A 342 -8.16 32.33 -15.27
N ARG A 343 -8.71 33.11 -16.22
CA ARG A 343 -9.01 32.63 -17.58
C ARG A 343 -7.74 32.56 -18.43
N VAL A 344 -7.57 31.45 -19.15
CA VAL A 344 -6.62 31.33 -20.25
C VAL A 344 -7.14 32.12 -21.46
N THR A 345 -6.41 33.14 -21.90
CA THR A 345 -6.88 34.08 -22.94
C THR A 345 -6.09 34.06 -24.24
N THR A 346 -4.97 33.33 -24.28
CA THR A 346 -4.13 33.24 -25.47
C THR A 346 -3.65 31.80 -25.72
N GLU A 347 -3.49 31.43 -26.99
CA GLU A 347 -2.95 30.11 -27.39
C GLU A 347 -1.51 29.87 -26.91
N THR A 348 -0.79 30.91 -26.47
CA THR A 348 0.55 30.77 -25.89
C THR A 348 0.50 30.44 -24.39
N GLN A 349 -0.62 30.76 -23.72
CA GLN A 349 -0.86 30.38 -22.34
C GLN A 349 -1.50 29.00 -22.24
N SER A 350 -2.34 28.62 -23.21
CA SER A 350 -3.03 27.33 -23.20
C SER A 350 -2.06 26.17 -23.34
N LEU A 351 -2.21 25.17 -22.47
CA LEU A 351 -1.51 23.89 -22.55
C LEU A 351 -2.25 22.88 -23.42
N PHE A 352 -3.48 23.19 -23.83
CA PHE A 352 -4.31 22.24 -24.56
C PHE A 352 -3.97 22.18 -26.05
N SER A 353 -4.04 20.98 -26.61
CA SER A 353 -4.22 20.81 -28.05
C SER A 353 -5.70 20.98 -28.44
N TYR A 354 -5.93 21.36 -29.69
CA TYR A 354 -7.26 21.60 -30.24
C TYR A 354 -7.53 20.70 -31.41
N ASP A 355 -8.71 20.09 -31.37
CA ASP A 355 -9.15 19.19 -32.39
C ASP A 355 -9.69 19.94 -33.62
N ALA A 356 -9.96 19.22 -34.71
CA ALA A 356 -10.29 19.86 -35.98
C ALA A 356 -11.63 20.62 -35.95
N GLY A 357 -11.57 21.94 -35.73
CA GLY A 357 -12.76 22.81 -35.62
C GLY A 357 -12.91 23.49 -34.27
N GLU A 358 -12.04 23.14 -33.32
CA GLU A 358 -11.98 23.71 -32.00
C GLU A 358 -11.01 24.89 -31.93
N SER A 359 -11.15 25.69 -30.88
CA SER A 359 -10.27 26.82 -30.58
C SER A 359 -10.53 27.32 -29.17
N LEU A 360 -9.53 27.93 -28.54
CA LEU A 360 -9.64 28.60 -27.25
C LEU A 360 -10.89 29.51 -27.12
N ASP A 361 -11.09 30.38 -28.11
CA ASP A 361 -12.23 31.30 -28.14
C ASP A 361 -13.59 30.59 -28.31
N GLY A 362 -13.59 29.36 -28.83
CA GLY A 362 -14.78 28.55 -29.06
C GLY A 362 -15.36 27.96 -27.77
N PHE A 363 -14.51 27.70 -26.78
CA PHE A 363 -14.93 27.14 -25.47
C PHE A 363 -15.46 28.20 -24.51
N TYR A 364 -15.05 29.46 -24.65
CA TYR A 364 -15.45 30.51 -23.71
C TYR A 364 -16.87 31.05 -23.94
N ILE A 365 -17.71 30.99 -22.91
CA ILE A 365 -19.05 31.61 -22.90
C ILE A 365 -19.11 32.68 -21.81
N PRO A 366 -19.15 33.98 -22.19
CA PRO A 366 -19.07 35.09 -21.23
C PRO A 366 -20.22 35.15 -20.20
N ASP A 367 -21.38 34.62 -20.56
CA ASP A 367 -22.60 34.68 -19.74
C ASP A 367 -22.91 33.33 -19.06
N GLN A 368 -21.96 32.39 -19.04
CA GLN A 368 -22.06 31.11 -18.31
C GLN A 368 -21.39 31.23 -16.92
N PRO A 369 -22.04 30.74 -15.85
CA PRO A 369 -23.46 30.39 -15.77
C PRO A 369 -24.33 31.65 -15.86
N SER A 370 -25.59 31.49 -16.28
CA SER A 370 -26.47 32.65 -16.47
C SER A 370 -27.06 33.18 -15.15
N GLU A 371 -27.19 32.31 -14.15
CA GLU A 371 -27.63 32.61 -12.79
C GLU A 371 -27.13 31.55 -11.79
N GLU A 372 -27.26 31.84 -10.51
CA GLU A 372 -26.94 30.91 -9.41
C GLU A 372 -28.07 29.89 -9.26
N VAL A 373 -27.72 28.60 -9.23
CA VAL A 373 -28.65 27.49 -8.97
C VAL A 373 -28.37 26.95 -7.57
N THR A 374 -29.42 26.85 -6.77
CA THR A 374 -29.41 26.27 -5.42
C THR A 374 -30.55 25.26 -5.29
N LEU A 375 -30.52 24.41 -4.25
CA LEU A 375 -31.60 23.46 -3.95
C LEU A 375 -33.01 24.11 -3.94
N ASP A 376 -33.12 25.37 -3.53
CA ASP A 376 -34.40 26.10 -3.46
C ASP A 376 -34.89 26.63 -4.82
N THR A 377 -34.00 26.70 -5.81
CA THR A 377 -34.33 27.13 -7.18
C THR A 377 -34.68 25.99 -8.13
N LEU A 378 -34.38 24.74 -7.74
CA LEU A 378 -34.67 23.55 -8.54
C LEU A 378 -36.17 23.32 -8.76
N ASP A 379 -36.53 22.63 -9.85
CA ASP A 379 -37.88 22.13 -10.02
C ASP A 379 -38.22 21.15 -8.88
N PRO A 380 -39.33 21.33 -8.15
CA PRO A 380 -39.62 20.51 -6.97
C PRO A 380 -39.78 19.01 -7.24
N ALA A 381 -40.15 18.61 -8.47
CA ALA A 381 -40.24 17.20 -8.81
C ALA A 381 -38.85 16.62 -9.13
N ALA A 382 -38.04 17.33 -9.91
CA ALA A 382 -36.67 16.93 -10.21
C ALA A 382 -35.82 16.82 -8.94
N ARG A 383 -35.91 17.80 -8.03
CA ARG A 383 -35.25 17.76 -6.72
C ARG A 383 -35.65 16.53 -5.92
N ALA A 384 -36.95 16.23 -5.83
CA ALA A 384 -37.42 15.08 -5.05
C ALA A 384 -36.93 13.75 -5.64
N ASP A 385 -36.85 13.63 -6.97
CA ASP A 385 -36.31 12.43 -7.62
C ASP A 385 -34.77 12.32 -7.40
N ALA A 386 -34.07 13.45 -7.39
CA ALA A 386 -32.63 13.54 -7.13
C ALA A 386 -32.26 13.20 -5.66
N GLU A 387 -32.98 13.76 -4.69
CA GLU A 387 -32.81 13.45 -3.25
C GLU A 387 -32.97 11.94 -3.00
N VAL A 388 -33.96 11.30 -3.65
CA VAL A 388 -34.17 9.86 -3.57
C VAL A 388 -33.01 9.06 -4.17
N ALA A 389 -32.45 9.53 -5.29
CA ALA A 389 -31.33 8.85 -5.95
C ALA A 389 -30.05 8.97 -5.11
N ALA A 390 -29.73 10.17 -4.61
CA ALA A 390 -28.58 10.43 -3.75
C ALA A 390 -28.62 9.61 -2.45
N GLU A 391 -29.77 9.62 -1.75
CA GLU A 391 -29.95 8.82 -0.53
C GLU A 391 -29.86 7.31 -0.80
N ALA A 392 -30.36 6.85 -1.96
CA ALA A 392 -30.28 5.44 -2.34
C ALA A 392 -28.86 5.00 -2.71
N ALA A 393 -28.03 5.93 -3.18
CA ALA A 393 -26.61 5.73 -3.48
C ALA A 393 -25.72 5.80 -2.24
N GLY A 394 -26.22 6.34 -1.12
CA GLY A 394 -25.51 6.38 0.16
C GLY A 394 -25.05 7.77 0.60
N LEU A 395 -25.26 8.81 -0.22
CA LEU A 395 -24.94 10.19 0.15
C LEU A 395 -25.77 10.63 1.36
N VAL A 396 -25.12 11.30 2.30
CA VAL A 396 -25.72 11.71 3.58
C VAL A 396 -26.42 13.07 3.44
N PRO A 397 -27.74 13.18 3.72
CA PRO A 397 -28.44 14.44 3.60
C PRO A 397 -27.85 15.56 4.47
N GLY A 398 -27.56 16.70 3.83
CA GLY A 398 -27.03 17.89 4.48
C GLY A 398 -25.51 18.04 4.44
N THR A 399 -24.79 17.09 3.82
CA THR A 399 -23.39 17.29 3.42
C THR A 399 -23.32 18.07 2.11
N GLU A 400 -22.19 18.73 1.85
CA GLU A 400 -21.97 19.46 0.60
C GLU A 400 -22.01 18.55 -0.61
N ALA A 401 -21.35 17.39 -0.56
CA ALA A 401 -21.41 16.36 -1.60
C ALA A 401 -22.86 15.93 -1.92
N TYR A 402 -23.72 15.81 -0.91
CA TYR A 402 -25.14 15.52 -1.13
C TYR A 402 -25.87 16.67 -1.83
N GLU A 403 -25.67 17.91 -1.39
CA GLU A 403 -26.34 19.07 -2.00
C GLU A 403 -25.92 19.26 -3.47
N ASN A 404 -24.62 19.13 -3.75
CA ASN A 404 -24.02 19.21 -5.08
C ASN A 404 -24.57 18.13 -6.02
N ALA A 405 -24.48 16.86 -5.61
CA ALA A 405 -25.03 15.74 -6.38
C ALA A 405 -26.52 15.89 -6.69
N VAL A 406 -27.31 16.40 -5.73
CA VAL A 406 -28.74 16.65 -5.94
C VAL A 406 -28.97 17.78 -6.95
N ILE A 407 -28.18 18.86 -6.89
CA ILE A 407 -28.26 19.98 -7.84
C ILE A 407 -27.94 19.51 -9.26
N ASP A 408 -26.88 18.74 -9.45
CA ASP A 408 -26.46 18.31 -10.79
C ASP A 408 -27.39 17.25 -11.35
N PHE A 409 -27.69 16.22 -10.57
CA PHE A 409 -28.61 15.17 -10.98
C PHE A 409 -30.01 15.73 -11.30
N ALA A 410 -30.51 16.69 -10.53
CA ALA A 410 -31.81 17.31 -10.83
C ALA A 410 -31.80 18.09 -12.16
N GLN A 411 -30.64 18.61 -12.58
CA GLN A 411 -30.50 19.37 -13.81
C GLN A 411 -30.22 18.49 -15.04
N THR A 412 -29.53 17.36 -14.87
CA THR A 412 -29.06 16.51 -15.97
C THR A 412 -29.82 15.19 -16.08
N GLY A 413 -30.24 14.63 -14.94
CA GLY A 413 -30.74 13.26 -14.81
C GLY A 413 -29.64 12.20 -14.99
N ASP A 414 -28.37 12.58 -14.84
CA ASP A 414 -27.21 11.72 -15.06
C ASP A 414 -26.65 11.22 -13.71
N MET A 415 -26.70 9.89 -13.51
CA MET A 415 -26.27 9.24 -12.27
C MET A 415 -24.79 9.44 -11.97
N SER A 416 -23.97 9.67 -13.00
CA SER A 416 -22.53 9.78 -12.80
C SER A 416 -22.15 10.95 -11.89
N PHE A 417 -22.97 12.02 -11.78
CA PHE A 417 -22.74 13.12 -10.82
C PHE A 417 -22.91 12.66 -9.36
N ILE A 418 -23.86 11.75 -9.10
CA ILE A 418 -23.99 11.11 -7.79
C ILE A 418 -22.78 10.22 -7.51
N ASP A 419 -22.35 9.46 -8.52
CA ASP A 419 -21.16 8.63 -8.40
C ASP A 419 -19.90 9.49 -8.18
N SER A 420 -19.82 10.71 -8.73
CA SER A 420 -18.65 11.60 -8.57
C SER A 420 -18.60 12.10 -7.13
N ALA A 421 -19.75 12.54 -6.60
CA ALA A 421 -19.88 13.00 -5.22
C ALA A 421 -19.61 11.93 -4.16
N LEU A 422 -19.72 10.64 -4.49
CA LEU A 422 -19.39 9.54 -3.57
C LEU A 422 -17.88 9.31 -3.43
N ASN A 423 -17.08 9.65 -4.44
CA ASN A 423 -15.62 9.46 -4.44
C ASN A 423 -14.87 10.74 -4.09
N LEU A 424 -15.56 11.71 -3.49
CA LEU A 424 -14.95 12.95 -3.05
C LEU A 424 -14.25 12.75 -1.71
N PRO A 425 -12.98 13.19 -1.57
CA PRO A 425 -12.30 13.29 -0.29
C PRO A 425 -13.11 14.10 0.72
N VAL A 426 -13.26 13.54 1.91
CA VAL A 426 -13.87 14.15 3.08
C VAL A 426 -12.74 14.60 4.01
N THR A 427 -12.67 15.91 4.25
CA THR A 427 -11.82 16.48 5.30
C THR A 427 -12.71 16.94 6.46
N GLU A 428 -12.67 16.22 7.59
CA GLU A 428 -13.49 16.53 8.77
C GLU A 428 -12.65 16.61 10.04
N GLU A 429 -12.79 17.72 10.79
CA GLU A 429 -12.29 17.84 12.15
C GLU A 429 -13.47 17.79 13.14
N GLY A 430 -13.35 16.90 14.13
CA GLY A 430 -14.25 16.72 15.25
C GLY A 430 -14.10 17.81 16.32
N THR A 431 -14.42 17.45 17.56
CA THR A 431 -14.43 18.36 18.71
C THR A 431 -13.69 17.75 19.89
N ALA A 432 -13.70 18.44 21.04
CA ALA A 432 -13.14 17.87 22.28
C ALA A 432 -14.15 16.98 23.05
N ALA A 433 -15.09 16.35 22.35
CA ALA A 433 -16.11 15.48 22.90
C ALA A 433 -16.31 14.27 21.99
N ASP A 434 -16.89 13.17 22.52
CA ASP A 434 -17.15 11.95 21.75
C ASP A 434 -17.91 12.22 20.43
N ASP A 435 -17.23 11.98 19.31
CA ASP A 435 -17.69 12.21 17.95
C ASP A 435 -17.81 10.87 17.17
N ILE A 436 -18.63 10.90 16.12
CA ILE A 436 -18.77 9.79 15.18
C ILE A 436 -18.67 10.37 13.78
N MET A 437 -17.59 10.04 13.09
CA MET A 437 -17.28 10.52 11.75
C MET A 437 -17.21 9.34 10.78
N PHE A 438 -17.55 9.61 9.52
CA PHE A 438 -17.56 8.62 8.46
C PHE A 438 -17.04 9.26 7.18
N GLY A 439 -16.07 8.60 6.57
CA GLY A 439 -15.58 8.89 5.24
C GLY A 439 -16.54 8.48 4.12
N GLY A 440 -16.07 8.71 2.90
CA GLY A 440 -16.67 8.48 1.60
C GLY A 440 -16.21 7.18 0.95
N LEU A 441 -15.90 7.25 -0.34
CA LEU A 441 -15.25 6.19 -1.14
C LEU A 441 -13.92 6.68 -1.74
N GLY A 442 -13.46 7.84 -1.31
CA GLY A 442 -12.21 8.43 -1.78
C GLY A 442 -11.36 8.74 -0.57
N ASP A 443 -10.11 9.08 -0.83
CA ASP A 443 -9.07 9.24 0.19
C ASP A 443 -9.40 10.37 1.17
N ASP A 444 -9.78 10.02 2.39
CA ASP A 444 -10.34 10.95 3.38
C ASP A 444 -9.33 11.35 4.46
N TYR A 445 -9.54 12.51 5.07
CA TYR A 445 -8.84 12.93 6.29
C TYR A 445 -9.84 13.21 7.41
N LEU A 446 -9.83 12.38 8.46
CA LEU A 446 -10.72 12.50 9.60
C LEU A 446 -9.92 12.69 10.91
N SER A 447 -10.21 13.73 11.69
CA SER A 447 -9.51 14.01 12.97
C SER A 447 -10.47 14.20 14.15
N GLY A 448 -10.44 13.30 15.14
CA GLY A 448 -11.33 13.30 16.31
C GLY A 448 -11.03 14.40 17.32
N LEU A 449 -9.76 14.80 17.43
CA LEU A 449 -9.19 15.74 18.41
C LEU A 449 -9.19 15.21 19.85
N GLY A 450 -10.34 15.09 20.50
CA GLY A 450 -10.34 14.42 21.79
C GLY A 450 -11.73 14.14 22.32
N GLY A 451 -11.84 13.20 23.24
CA GLY A 451 -13.10 12.49 23.44
C GLY A 451 -12.85 11.01 23.20
N ASN A 452 -13.91 10.21 23.25
CA ASN A 452 -13.81 8.81 22.81
C ASN A 452 -14.54 8.70 21.48
N ASP A 453 -13.78 8.76 20.40
CA ASP A 453 -14.25 8.99 19.06
C ASP A 453 -14.39 7.69 18.27
N ARG A 454 -15.26 7.71 17.26
CA ARG A 454 -15.37 6.64 16.27
C ARG A 454 -15.20 7.21 14.87
N LEU A 455 -14.12 6.82 14.21
CA LEU A 455 -13.75 7.20 12.86
C LEU A 455 -13.82 5.96 11.97
N GLU A 456 -14.31 6.12 10.74
CA GLU A 456 -14.41 5.04 9.76
C GLU A 456 -14.15 5.63 8.37
N GLY A 457 -13.05 5.23 7.74
CA GLY A 457 -12.59 5.71 6.44
C GLY A 457 -13.46 5.21 5.30
N ARG A 458 -13.48 3.89 5.11
CA ARG A 458 -14.22 3.11 4.08
C ARG A 458 -13.35 2.77 2.87
N ASP A 459 -13.75 3.16 1.67
CA ASP A 459 -12.97 2.81 0.49
C ASP A 459 -12.07 4.02 0.23
N GLY A 460 -10.83 3.79 -0.17
CA GLY A 460 -9.85 4.86 -0.42
C GLY A 460 -8.69 4.79 0.57
N ASP A 461 -7.60 5.48 0.24
CA ASP A 461 -6.41 5.54 1.08
C ASP A 461 -6.59 6.62 2.16
N ASP A 462 -7.14 6.25 3.32
CA ASP A 462 -7.63 7.21 4.31
C ASP A 462 -6.60 7.56 5.39
N SER A 463 -6.67 8.77 5.92
CA SER A 463 -5.92 9.20 7.10
C SER A 463 -6.85 9.51 8.28
N LEU A 464 -6.75 8.67 9.32
CA LEU A 464 -7.61 8.72 10.50
C LEU A 464 -6.78 9.07 11.75
N VAL A 465 -7.15 10.14 12.44
CA VAL A 465 -6.47 10.61 13.66
C VAL A 465 -7.47 10.65 14.83
N GLY A 466 -7.29 9.82 15.85
CA GLY A 466 -8.13 9.77 17.05
C GLY A 466 -7.96 11.01 17.92
N GLY A 467 -6.77 11.17 18.50
CA GLY A 467 -6.42 12.30 19.36
C GLY A 467 -6.37 11.89 20.83
N GLU A 468 -6.89 12.73 21.75
CA GLU A 468 -6.93 12.39 23.18
C GLU A 468 -8.18 11.57 23.53
N GLY A 469 -8.04 10.35 24.03
CA GLY A 469 -9.11 9.54 24.63
C GLY A 469 -9.16 8.12 24.08
N ASP A 470 -10.13 7.29 24.48
CA ASP A 470 -10.17 5.90 23.99
C ASP A 470 -10.97 5.82 22.67
N ASP A 471 -10.27 5.74 21.55
CA ASP A 471 -10.80 5.91 20.20
C ASP A 471 -10.97 4.58 19.44
N GLY A 472 -11.78 4.61 18.39
CA GLY A 472 -11.95 3.50 17.46
C GLY A 472 -11.87 3.98 16.01
N LEU A 473 -10.77 3.64 15.34
CA LEU A 473 -10.45 4.02 13.97
C LEU A 473 -10.56 2.77 13.10
N LEU A 474 -11.40 2.81 12.07
CA LEU A 474 -11.54 1.71 11.11
C LEU A 474 -11.10 2.24 9.75
N GLY A 475 -10.00 1.74 9.19
CA GLY A 475 -9.50 2.11 7.87
C GLY A 475 -10.47 1.67 6.78
N LYS A 476 -10.46 0.36 6.51
CA LYS A 476 -11.31 -0.47 5.62
C LYS A 476 -10.58 -0.90 4.36
N ASP A 477 -10.94 -0.42 3.18
CA ASP A 477 -10.37 -0.88 1.91
C ASP A 477 -9.49 0.27 1.37
N GLY A 478 -8.19 0.05 1.19
CA GLY A 478 -7.23 1.08 0.81
C GLY A 478 -5.98 1.00 1.68
N ASN A 479 -4.93 1.75 1.32
CA ASN A 479 -3.72 1.86 2.11
C ASN A 479 -3.89 2.98 3.14
N ASP A 480 -4.34 2.62 4.34
CA ASP A 480 -4.77 3.59 5.35
C ASP A 480 -3.66 3.97 6.33
N ILE A 481 -3.72 5.21 6.84
CA ILE A 481 -2.92 5.70 7.96
C ILE A 481 -3.80 5.91 9.19
N LEU A 482 -3.61 5.10 10.24
CA LEU A 482 -4.36 5.18 11.49
C LEU A 482 -3.47 5.65 12.65
N ILE A 483 -3.86 6.73 13.33
CA ILE A 483 -3.14 7.28 14.49
C ILE A 483 -4.09 7.37 15.68
N GLY A 484 -3.88 6.52 16.69
CA GLY A 484 -4.67 6.51 17.93
C GLY A 484 -4.42 7.76 18.77
N GLY A 485 -3.19 7.89 19.28
CA GLY A 485 -2.78 9.01 20.13
C GLY A 485 -2.76 8.62 21.60
N PRO A 486 -3.01 9.54 22.54
CA PRO A 486 -3.13 9.17 23.95
C PRO A 486 -4.49 8.52 24.28
N GLY A 487 -4.52 7.26 24.69
CA GLY A 487 -5.77 6.53 24.92
C GLY A 487 -5.62 5.03 25.03
N ASN A 488 -6.73 4.29 25.05
CA ASN A 488 -6.70 2.84 24.79
C ASN A 488 -7.52 2.59 23.53
N ASP A 489 -6.83 2.59 22.42
CA ASP A 489 -7.42 2.75 21.11
C ASP A 489 -7.65 1.41 20.43
N ARG A 490 -8.47 1.44 19.36
CA ARG A 490 -8.71 0.29 18.49
C ARG A 490 -8.53 0.71 17.05
N LEU A 491 -7.52 0.14 16.40
CA LEU A 491 -7.09 0.47 15.06
C LEU A 491 -7.09 -0.78 14.16
N PRO A 492 -8.25 -1.36 13.79
CA PRO A 492 -8.33 -2.26 12.64
C PRO A 492 -8.17 -1.47 11.34
N ALA A 493 -7.05 -1.64 10.65
CA ALA A 493 -6.75 -0.94 9.42
C ALA A 493 -7.60 -1.51 8.27
N GLY A 494 -7.35 -2.70 7.74
CA GLY A 494 -8.34 -3.40 6.94
C GLY A 494 -7.78 -4.23 5.80
N ALA A 495 -7.85 -3.73 4.58
CA ALA A 495 -7.36 -4.40 3.40
C ALA A 495 -6.60 -3.38 2.57
N GLY A 496 -5.36 -3.66 2.21
CA GLY A 496 -4.39 -2.69 1.71
C GLY A 496 -3.13 -2.76 2.56
N ASN A 497 -2.07 -2.09 2.13
CA ASN A 497 -0.83 -1.99 2.88
C ASN A 497 -0.95 -0.82 3.86
N ASP A 498 -1.34 -1.12 5.09
CA ASP A 498 -1.74 -0.13 6.06
C ASP A 498 -0.58 0.31 6.97
N THR A 499 -0.70 1.49 7.56
CA THR A 499 0.20 2.00 8.59
C THR A 499 -0.58 2.40 9.85
N SER A 500 -0.28 1.78 10.99
CA SER A 500 -0.99 2.04 12.26
C SER A 500 -0.07 2.38 13.43
N TYR A 501 -0.44 3.44 14.18
CA TYR A 501 0.25 3.93 15.37
C TYR A 501 -0.70 3.97 16.57
N GLY A 502 -0.45 3.15 17.59
CA GLY A 502 -1.21 3.13 18.86
C GLY A 502 -1.01 4.42 19.64
N GLY A 503 0.20 4.66 20.14
CA GLY A 503 0.58 5.91 20.79
C GLY A 503 0.85 5.75 22.28
N GLU A 504 0.09 6.45 23.14
CA GLU A 504 0.20 6.26 24.60
C GLU A 504 -1.02 5.52 25.14
N GLY A 505 -0.83 4.33 25.69
CA GLY A 505 -1.80 3.58 26.48
C GLY A 505 -1.90 2.14 25.99
N ASN A 506 -3.01 1.45 26.22
CA ASN A 506 -3.09 0.01 25.93
C ASN A 506 -3.98 -0.24 24.71
N ASP A 507 -3.34 -0.31 23.56
CA ASP A 507 -3.98 -0.23 22.27
C ASP A 507 -4.24 -1.62 21.68
N ARG A 508 -5.17 -1.65 20.72
CA ARG A 508 -5.41 -2.84 19.88
C ARG A 508 -5.29 -2.49 18.42
N LEU A 509 -4.22 -2.96 17.80
CA LEU A 509 -3.96 -2.75 16.39
C LEU A 509 -4.30 -4.02 15.60
N GLY A 510 -4.71 -3.87 14.36
CA GLY A 510 -4.75 -4.99 13.41
C GLY A 510 -4.49 -4.46 12.02
N GLY A 511 -3.53 -5.07 11.32
CA GLY A 511 -3.18 -4.71 9.95
C GLY A 511 -4.32 -5.11 9.02
N GLY A 512 -4.48 -6.40 8.79
CA GLY A 512 -5.55 -6.93 7.97
C GLY A 512 -4.96 -7.69 6.79
N ASP A 513 -5.51 -7.51 5.59
CA ASP A 513 -4.95 -8.13 4.38
C ASP A 513 -4.00 -7.13 3.69
N GLY A 514 -2.72 -7.46 3.50
CA GLY A 514 -1.73 -6.56 2.89
C GLY A 514 -0.41 -6.56 3.66
N ASP A 515 0.64 -5.97 3.10
CA ASP A 515 1.93 -5.86 3.78
C ASP A 515 1.89 -4.62 4.72
N ASP A 516 1.66 -4.85 6.02
CA ASP A 516 1.29 -3.80 6.97
C ASP A 516 2.44 -3.33 7.87
N TYR A 517 2.35 -2.07 8.34
CA TYR A 517 3.19 -1.53 9.41
C TYR A 517 2.36 -1.23 10.68
N MET A 518 2.80 -1.73 11.82
CA MET A 518 2.15 -1.54 13.11
C MET A 518 3.15 -1.10 14.19
N ASP A 519 2.84 -0.02 14.92
CA ASP A 519 3.61 0.44 16.08
C ASP A 519 2.70 0.68 17.29
N GLY A 520 2.86 -0.13 18.34
CA GLY A 520 2.09 -0.02 19.58
C GLY A 520 2.40 1.25 20.38
N GLY A 521 3.65 1.71 20.38
CA GLY A 521 4.08 2.87 21.15
C GLY A 521 4.34 2.56 22.63
N ASN A 522 3.68 3.26 23.56
CA ASN A 522 3.85 3.03 25.00
C ASN A 522 2.60 2.42 25.61
N GLY A 523 2.70 1.23 26.17
CA GLY A 523 1.76 0.70 27.14
C GLY A 523 1.72 -0.82 27.15
N HIS A 524 0.54 -1.41 27.01
CA HIS A 524 0.42 -2.87 26.94
C HIS A 524 -0.46 -3.18 25.76
N ASP A 525 0.20 -3.30 24.62
CA ASP A 525 -0.42 -3.26 23.32
C ASP A 525 -0.60 -4.67 22.78
N GLY A 526 -1.40 -4.80 21.75
CA GLY A 526 -1.50 -6.09 21.09
C GLY A 526 -2.41 -6.12 19.88
N GLY A 527 -2.20 -7.12 19.05
CA GLY A 527 -2.79 -7.16 17.73
C GLY A 527 -2.44 -8.40 16.97
N GLY A 528 -2.92 -8.46 15.74
CA GLY A 528 -2.45 -9.41 14.73
C GLY A 528 -2.25 -8.63 13.44
N ALA A 529 -1.11 -8.84 12.77
CA ALA A 529 -0.82 -8.14 11.54
C ALA A 529 -1.70 -8.68 10.40
N GLY A 530 -1.74 -9.99 10.19
CA GLY A 530 -2.72 -10.61 9.30
C GLY A 530 -2.03 -11.39 8.19
N PRO A 531 -2.64 -11.49 6.99
CA PRO A 531 -1.94 -11.97 5.81
C PRO A 531 -1.15 -10.85 5.12
N GLY A 532 0.16 -11.05 4.95
CA GLY A 532 1.08 -10.06 4.39
C GLY A 532 2.50 -10.28 4.89
N ASN A 533 3.50 -9.62 4.31
CA ASN A 533 4.81 -9.52 4.96
C ASN A 533 4.79 -8.30 5.87
N ASP A 534 4.50 -8.52 7.14
CA ASP A 534 4.18 -7.43 8.04
C ASP A 534 5.40 -6.97 8.86
N THR A 535 5.38 -5.70 9.29
CA THR A 535 6.32 -5.16 10.28
C THR A 535 5.56 -4.73 11.53
N VAL A 536 5.91 -5.34 12.67
CA VAL A 536 5.29 -5.08 13.96
C VAL A 536 6.33 -4.58 14.96
N MET A 537 6.08 -3.40 15.52
CA MET A 537 6.82 -2.80 16.63
C MET A 537 5.93 -2.77 17.88
N GLY A 538 6.32 -3.47 18.94
CA GLY A 538 5.60 -3.49 20.23
C GLY A 538 5.77 -2.17 20.98
N GLY A 539 7.03 -1.78 21.19
CA GLY A 539 7.39 -0.51 21.81
C GLY A 539 7.72 -0.69 23.28
N ALA A 540 7.03 0.02 24.17
CA ALA A 540 7.32 0.00 25.59
C ALA A 540 6.17 -0.56 26.42
N GLY A 541 6.45 -1.64 27.14
CA GLY A 541 5.62 -2.32 28.11
C GLY A 541 5.28 -3.73 27.64
N ASN A 542 4.40 -4.42 28.36
CA ASN A 542 4.13 -5.84 28.14
C ASN A 542 3.13 -6.09 27.00
N ASP A 543 3.65 -6.38 25.82
CA ASP A 543 2.91 -6.42 24.57
C ASP A 543 2.53 -7.85 24.16
N THR A 544 1.53 -7.97 23.28
CA THR A 544 1.08 -9.26 22.76
C THR A 544 0.66 -9.14 21.29
N PHE A 545 1.56 -9.49 20.39
CA PHE A 545 1.34 -9.45 18.94
C PHE A 545 1.38 -10.82 18.28
N ASN A 546 0.87 -10.90 17.07
CA ASN A 546 1.01 -12.04 16.17
C ASN A 546 1.28 -11.49 14.78
N GLY A 547 2.27 -12.05 14.07
CA GLY A 547 2.55 -11.69 12.68
C GLY A 547 1.39 -12.15 11.80
N GLY A 548 1.35 -13.44 11.48
CA GLY A 548 0.15 -14.05 10.90
C GLY A 548 0.49 -15.00 9.79
N TYR A 549 0.26 -14.60 8.54
CA TYR A 549 0.71 -15.33 7.36
C TYR A 549 1.62 -14.43 6.55
N GLY A 550 2.79 -14.93 6.18
CA GLY A 550 3.74 -14.18 5.37
C GLY A 550 5.03 -14.01 6.16
N ARG A 551 6.04 -13.36 5.57
CA ARG A 551 7.34 -13.25 6.22
C ARG A 551 7.35 -12.00 7.08
N ASP A 552 7.16 -12.21 8.38
CA ASP A 552 6.94 -11.10 9.30
C ASP A 552 8.24 -10.66 9.97
N LEU A 553 8.37 -9.35 10.19
CA LEU A 553 9.36 -8.75 11.07
C LEU A 553 8.66 -8.28 12.34
N ILE A 554 9.00 -8.88 13.48
CA ILE A 554 8.41 -8.53 14.78
C ILE A 554 9.51 -8.09 15.75
N ASP A 555 9.42 -6.88 16.28
CA ASP A 555 10.27 -6.34 17.35
C ASP A 555 9.38 -5.88 18.50
N LEU A 556 9.46 -6.53 19.66
CA LEU A 556 8.54 -6.26 20.77
C LEU A 556 9.02 -5.14 21.71
N GLY A 557 10.32 -4.81 21.73
CA GLY A 557 10.87 -3.69 22.49
C GLY A 557 11.05 -3.95 23.99
N ASP A 558 10.67 -2.99 24.85
CA ASP A 558 10.89 -3.07 26.30
C ASP A 558 9.68 -3.76 26.98
N GLY A 559 9.77 -4.95 27.55
CA GLY A 559 8.58 -5.59 28.14
C GLY A 559 8.78 -7.00 28.67
N ASP A 560 7.71 -7.61 29.22
CA ASP A 560 7.69 -9.09 29.25
C ASP A 560 6.60 -9.48 28.25
N ASP A 561 7.03 -9.80 27.03
CA ASP A 561 6.20 -9.77 25.84
C ASP A 561 5.80 -11.15 25.38
N ARG A 562 4.84 -11.19 24.46
CA ARG A 562 4.36 -12.43 23.84
C ARG A 562 4.19 -12.25 22.36
N SER A 563 4.79 -13.12 21.57
CA SER A 563 4.55 -13.15 20.14
C SER A 563 4.45 -14.54 19.55
N GLY A 564 3.71 -14.63 18.44
CA GLY A 564 3.69 -15.78 17.54
C GLY A 564 3.73 -15.32 16.09
N ALA A 565 4.60 -15.85 15.24
CA ALA A 565 4.70 -15.42 13.84
C ALA A 565 3.90 -16.31 12.86
N SER A 566 3.59 -17.55 13.29
CA SER A 566 2.60 -18.46 12.67
C SER A 566 3.09 -19.20 11.42
N PHE A 567 3.10 -18.62 10.21
CA PHE A 567 3.52 -19.33 8.98
C PHE A 567 4.45 -18.48 8.12
N ALA A 568 5.43 -19.16 7.51
CA ALA A 568 6.51 -18.64 6.65
C ALA A 568 7.77 -18.32 7.47
N ASN A 569 8.75 -17.68 6.85
CA ASN A 569 10.06 -17.51 7.47
C ASN A 569 10.08 -16.15 8.16
N ASP A 570 9.99 -16.17 9.48
CA ASP A 570 9.77 -14.94 10.26
C ASP A 570 11.05 -14.49 10.97
N THR A 571 11.17 -13.19 11.22
CA THR A 571 12.24 -12.61 12.05
C THR A 571 11.63 -11.98 13.29
N MET A 572 12.07 -12.41 14.47
CA MET A 572 11.54 -11.96 15.75
C MET A 572 12.62 -11.46 16.70
N PHE A 573 12.37 -10.33 17.34
CA PHE A 573 13.17 -9.75 18.42
C PHE A 573 12.29 -9.57 19.66
N GLY A 574 12.69 -10.19 20.78
CA GLY A 574 12.01 -10.07 22.07
C GLY A 574 12.27 -8.69 22.71
N GLY A 575 13.54 -8.31 22.80
CA GLY A 575 13.95 -7.02 23.32
C GLY A 575 14.32 -7.08 24.81
N ASP A 576 13.97 -6.04 25.56
CA ASP A 576 14.32 -5.90 26.99
C ASP A 576 13.23 -6.56 27.87
N GLY A 577 13.45 -7.77 28.36
CA GLY A 577 12.72 -8.39 29.48
C GLY A 577 12.49 -9.88 29.27
N ASN A 578 11.44 -10.47 29.88
CA ASN A 578 11.28 -11.94 29.87
C ASN A 578 10.19 -12.38 28.90
N ASP A 579 10.59 -12.75 27.69
CA ASP A 579 9.67 -12.88 26.57
C ASP A 579 9.21 -14.30 26.31
N LEU A 580 8.06 -14.41 25.66
CA LEU A 580 7.51 -15.67 25.16
C LEU A 580 7.35 -15.60 23.66
N LEU A 581 8.32 -16.17 22.94
CA LEU A 581 8.39 -16.12 21.48
C LEU A 581 8.06 -17.48 20.88
N THR A 582 7.25 -17.48 19.82
CA THR A 582 6.94 -18.68 19.03
C THR A 582 7.06 -18.38 17.54
N GLY A 583 7.99 -19.04 16.84
CA GLY A 583 8.16 -18.86 15.39
C GLY A 583 6.96 -19.42 14.65
N GLY A 584 6.77 -20.74 14.71
CA GLY A 584 5.58 -21.39 14.18
C GLY A 584 5.94 -22.40 13.11
N HIS A 585 5.59 -22.12 11.87
CA HIS A 585 5.94 -22.93 10.70
C HIS A 585 6.86 -22.11 9.80
N GLY A 586 7.96 -22.68 9.36
CA GLY A 586 8.88 -22.03 8.42
C GLY A 586 10.27 -21.99 9.01
N ASN A 587 11.18 -21.32 8.33
CA ASN A 587 12.56 -21.21 8.76
C ASN A 587 12.74 -19.89 9.48
N ASP A 588 12.54 -19.91 10.79
CA ASP A 588 12.44 -18.69 11.60
C ASP A 588 13.79 -18.24 12.16
N GLU A 589 13.99 -16.94 12.28
CA GLU A 589 15.08 -16.30 13.00
C GLU A 589 14.53 -15.61 14.26
N ILE A 590 14.92 -16.09 15.45
CA ILE A 590 14.36 -15.59 16.72
C ILE A 590 15.48 -15.18 17.68
N HIS A 591 15.43 -13.94 18.15
CA HIS A 591 16.33 -13.36 19.14
C HIS A 591 15.55 -12.99 20.39
N GLY A 592 15.84 -13.61 21.53
CA GLY A 592 15.26 -13.20 22.83
C GLY A 592 15.76 -11.84 23.28
N GLU A 593 17.05 -11.59 23.09
CA GLU A 593 17.76 -10.39 23.52
C GLU A 593 17.99 -10.32 25.03
N ALA A 594 17.35 -9.44 25.80
CA ALA A 594 17.77 -9.16 27.18
C ALA A 594 16.72 -9.59 28.22
N GLY A 595 16.79 -10.82 28.71
CA GLY A 595 16.15 -11.25 29.94
C GLY A 595 16.01 -12.76 29.98
N ASP A 596 15.18 -13.31 30.86
CA ASP A 596 15.02 -14.77 30.98
C ASP A 596 13.92 -15.25 29.99
N ASP A 597 14.31 -15.53 28.75
CA ASP A 597 13.37 -15.74 27.66
C ASP A 597 12.85 -17.17 27.54
N THR A 598 11.70 -17.32 26.89
CA THR A 598 11.11 -18.61 26.55
C THR A 598 10.80 -18.68 25.07
N ILE A 599 11.61 -19.45 24.34
CA ILE A 599 11.56 -19.52 22.87
C ILE A 599 11.07 -20.90 22.43
N ASN A 600 10.08 -20.92 21.55
CA ASN A 600 9.63 -22.12 20.85
C ASN A 600 9.69 -21.85 19.34
N SER A 601 10.79 -22.21 18.69
CA SER A 601 10.96 -21.94 17.26
C SER A 601 9.91 -22.61 16.38
N GLY A 602 9.51 -23.84 16.73
CA GLY A 602 8.42 -24.52 16.04
C GLY A 602 8.91 -25.53 15.01
N LEU A 603 8.37 -25.45 13.80
CA LEU A 603 8.55 -26.38 12.70
C LEU A 603 9.36 -25.73 11.58
N GLY A 604 10.45 -26.39 11.16
CA GLY A 604 11.28 -25.91 10.05
C GLY A 604 12.75 -25.86 10.42
N GLU A 605 13.53 -25.15 9.60
CA GLU A 605 14.95 -24.92 9.85
C GLU A 605 15.14 -23.56 10.51
N ASP A 606 15.15 -23.54 11.84
CA ASP A 606 15.13 -22.32 12.63
C ASP A 606 16.52 -21.97 13.18
N THR A 607 16.78 -20.67 13.31
CA THR A 607 17.93 -20.11 14.03
C THR A 607 17.43 -19.33 15.24
N VAL A 608 17.98 -19.63 16.42
CA VAL A 608 17.56 -19.00 17.67
C VAL A 608 18.73 -18.53 18.51
N SER A 609 18.59 -17.35 19.09
CA SER A 609 19.48 -16.76 20.09
C SER A 609 18.67 -16.45 21.35
N GLY A 610 19.16 -16.86 22.52
CA GLY A 610 18.54 -16.48 23.79
C GLY A 610 18.92 -15.06 24.21
N GLY A 611 20.21 -14.74 24.14
CA GLY A 611 20.77 -13.44 24.47
C GLY A 611 21.31 -13.35 25.91
N GLU A 612 21.07 -12.23 26.58
CA GLU A 612 21.46 -12.00 27.97
C GLU A 612 20.37 -12.49 28.94
N GLY A 613 20.58 -13.59 29.64
CA GLY A 613 19.69 -14.01 30.71
C GLY A 613 19.72 -15.50 30.91
N ALA A 614 18.71 -16.06 31.57
CA ALA A 614 18.57 -17.51 31.73
C ALA A 614 17.43 -18.05 30.86
N ASP A 615 17.77 -18.52 29.67
CA ASP A 615 16.80 -18.75 28.61
C ASP A 615 16.27 -20.18 28.57
N THR A 616 15.05 -20.33 28.06
CA THR A 616 14.37 -21.62 27.89
C THR A 616 14.01 -21.89 26.44
N PHE A 617 14.73 -22.80 25.80
CA PHE A 617 14.41 -23.28 24.46
C PHE A 617 13.46 -24.48 24.53
N ILE A 618 12.26 -24.36 23.98
CA ILE A 618 11.21 -25.39 24.04
C ILE A 618 11.20 -26.24 22.78
N PHE A 619 11.14 -27.55 23.00
CA PHE A 619 11.11 -28.57 21.98
C PHE A 619 9.93 -29.52 22.21
N ASN A 620 9.04 -29.69 21.22
CA ASN A 620 7.85 -30.55 21.35
C ASN A 620 7.98 -31.84 20.55
N ALA A 621 8.16 -32.97 21.26
CA ALA A 621 8.40 -34.28 20.65
C ALA A 621 7.17 -34.92 19.96
N LEU A 622 6.03 -34.23 19.91
CA LEU A 622 4.82 -34.71 19.26
C LEU A 622 4.58 -34.09 17.86
N PHE A 623 5.27 -32.99 17.52
CA PHE A 623 4.96 -32.17 16.34
C PHE A 623 6.22 -31.53 15.71
N GLY A 624 7.38 -32.19 15.68
CA GLY A 624 8.66 -31.53 15.30
C GLY A 624 9.37 -32.20 14.14
N GLY A 625 9.30 -31.62 12.94
CA GLY A 625 10.21 -31.89 11.83
C GLY A 625 11.07 -30.66 11.57
N GLY A 626 12.33 -30.87 11.20
CA GLY A 626 13.27 -29.78 10.88
C GLY A 626 14.53 -29.75 11.73
N THR A 627 15.21 -28.61 11.75
CA THR A 627 16.46 -28.38 12.48
C THR A 627 16.41 -27.05 13.21
N THR A 628 16.62 -27.02 14.53
CA THR A 628 16.84 -25.75 15.25
C THR A 628 18.32 -25.58 15.56
N VAL A 629 18.88 -24.43 15.23
CA VAL A 629 20.24 -24.00 15.55
C VAL A 629 20.17 -22.98 16.68
N ILE A 630 20.73 -23.31 17.85
CA ILE A 630 20.89 -22.36 18.97
C ILE A 630 22.30 -21.76 18.86
N GLU A 631 22.38 -20.44 18.66
CA GLU A 631 23.65 -19.77 18.32
C GLU A 631 24.54 -19.43 19.54
N ASP A 632 23.93 -19.19 20.70
CA ASP A 632 24.60 -18.54 21.84
C ASP A 632 24.44 -19.23 23.20
N PHE A 633 23.92 -20.47 23.24
CA PHE A 633 23.64 -21.22 24.46
C PHE A 633 24.73 -21.12 25.56
N GLU A 634 24.38 -20.58 26.72
CA GLU A 634 25.24 -20.47 27.90
C GLU A 634 25.01 -21.65 28.89
N ASP A 635 26.03 -22.52 29.01
CA ASP A 635 26.07 -23.65 29.95
C ASP A 635 25.85 -23.21 31.42
N ASP A 636 25.09 -24.00 32.19
CA ASP A 636 24.64 -23.70 33.56
C ASP A 636 23.74 -22.44 33.71
N VAL A 637 23.36 -21.78 32.62
CA VAL A 637 22.48 -20.61 32.59
C VAL A 637 21.19 -20.94 31.83
N ASP A 638 21.32 -21.39 30.59
CA ASP A 638 20.20 -21.72 29.71
C ASP A 638 19.72 -23.15 29.87
N VAL A 639 18.47 -23.40 29.46
CA VAL A 639 17.85 -24.73 29.54
C VAL A 639 17.08 -25.10 28.28
N MET A 640 17.28 -26.33 27.82
CA MET A 640 16.49 -26.95 26.76
C MET A 640 15.34 -27.78 27.34
N ARG A 641 14.10 -27.33 27.15
CA ARG A 641 12.90 -28.03 27.60
C ARG A 641 12.35 -28.96 26.53
N VAL A 642 12.53 -30.27 26.72
CA VAL A 642 11.98 -31.30 25.84
C VAL A 642 10.68 -31.86 26.41
N THR A 643 9.56 -31.50 25.77
CA THR A 643 8.21 -31.91 26.16
C THR A 643 7.75 -33.17 25.42
N GLY A 644 6.92 -34.01 26.07
CA GLY A 644 6.29 -35.18 25.43
C GLY A 644 7.06 -36.50 25.54
N LEU A 645 8.27 -36.48 26.11
CA LEU A 645 9.01 -37.69 26.47
C LEU A 645 8.61 -38.16 27.87
N ARG A 646 7.81 -39.25 27.98
CA ARG A 646 7.47 -39.85 29.28
C ARG A 646 8.72 -40.18 30.10
N ASN A 647 9.02 -39.33 31.10
CA ASN A 647 10.08 -39.38 32.11
C ASN A 647 10.79 -40.76 32.24
N PRO A 648 11.78 -41.05 31.35
CA PRO A 648 12.44 -42.35 31.32
C PRO A 648 13.56 -42.41 32.37
N PRO A 649 14.06 -43.61 32.73
CA PRO A 649 15.13 -43.77 33.73
C PRO A 649 16.50 -43.19 33.32
N ASP A 650 16.64 -42.76 32.07
CA ASP A 650 17.86 -42.20 31.45
C ASP A 650 17.45 -41.32 30.25
N PRO A 651 17.07 -40.05 30.48
CA PRO A 651 16.60 -39.15 29.43
C PRO A 651 17.71 -38.76 28.44
N LEU A 652 18.89 -38.40 28.94
CA LEU A 652 20.04 -38.00 28.12
C LEU A 652 20.52 -39.13 27.21
N GLY A 653 20.57 -40.38 27.71
CA GLY A 653 20.95 -41.53 26.91
C GLY A 653 20.02 -41.82 25.72
N ARG A 654 18.86 -41.15 25.62
CA ARG A 654 17.97 -41.23 24.45
C ARG A 654 18.17 -40.14 23.40
N LEU A 655 18.82 -39.02 23.75
CA LEU A 655 19.06 -37.92 22.82
C LEU A 655 20.27 -38.18 21.90
N ASP A 656 21.15 -39.13 22.25
CA ASP A 656 22.35 -39.49 21.48
C ASP A 656 23.18 -38.26 21.07
N ILE A 657 23.49 -37.41 22.06
CA ILE A 657 24.22 -36.15 21.87
C ILE A 657 25.63 -36.44 21.32
N THR A 658 25.99 -35.83 20.20
CA THR A 658 27.29 -36.02 19.53
C THR A 658 27.95 -34.69 19.16
N ASP A 659 29.28 -34.68 19.14
CA ASP A 659 30.05 -33.52 18.66
C ASP A 659 29.88 -33.38 17.14
N THR A 660 29.67 -32.16 16.68
CA THR A 660 29.59 -31.79 15.28
C THR A 660 30.33 -30.47 15.04
N THR A 661 30.18 -29.89 13.85
CA THR A 661 30.58 -28.52 13.54
C THR A 661 29.47 -27.83 12.79
N TYR A 662 29.20 -26.58 13.12
CA TYR A 662 28.26 -25.70 12.41
C TYR A 662 29.01 -24.43 12.02
N ASP A 663 29.02 -24.07 10.74
CA ASP A 663 29.77 -22.93 10.19
C ASP A 663 31.24 -22.81 10.66
N GLY A 664 31.88 -23.97 10.78
CA GLY A 664 33.28 -24.07 11.19
C GLY A 664 33.53 -23.85 12.69
N GLN A 665 32.47 -23.64 13.48
CA GLN A 665 32.51 -23.62 14.94
C GLN A 665 32.31 -25.01 15.54
N GLU A 666 32.78 -25.19 16.77
CA GLU A 666 32.49 -26.39 17.57
C GLU A 666 31.01 -26.35 17.97
N ALA A 667 30.31 -27.48 17.83
CA ALA A 667 28.89 -27.58 18.15
C ALA A 667 28.54 -28.99 18.66
N ALA A 668 27.43 -29.10 19.36
CA ALA A 668 26.81 -30.36 19.75
C ALA A 668 25.51 -30.55 18.98
N THR A 669 25.14 -31.79 18.68
CA THR A 669 23.86 -32.09 18.06
C THR A 669 23.18 -33.29 18.70
N PHE A 670 21.86 -33.22 18.77
CA PHE A 670 21.01 -34.31 19.20
C PHE A 670 19.69 -34.28 18.43
N SER A 671 18.96 -35.39 18.45
CA SER A 671 17.64 -35.48 17.80
C SER A 671 16.59 -35.99 18.77
N TYR A 672 15.35 -35.51 18.61
CA TYR A 672 14.18 -36.04 19.28
C TYR A 672 13.05 -36.20 18.26
N GLY A 673 12.52 -37.42 18.12
CA GLY A 673 11.58 -37.69 17.01
C GLY A 673 12.29 -37.52 15.66
N ASP A 674 11.75 -36.63 14.83
CA ASP A 674 12.22 -36.19 13.52
C ASP A 674 12.87 -34.79 13.52
N HIS A 675 13.00 -34.17 14.69
CA HIS A 675 13.66 -32.88 14.87
C HIS A 675 15.14 -33.05 15.22
N THR A 676 15.98 -32.17 14.68
CA THR A 676 17.40 -32.07 15.02
C THR A 676 17.66 -30.75 15.73
N VAL A 677 18.46 -30.78 16.80
CA VAL A 677 18.94 -29.57 17.47
C VAL A 677 20.45 -29.50 17.31
N ILE A 678 20.96 -28.33 16.96
CA ILE A 678 22.38 -28.00 16.90
C ILE A 678 22.62 -26.87 17.91
N VAL A 679 23.55 -27.08 18.83
CA VAL A 679 23.93 -26.09 19.83
C VAL A 679 25.34 -25.62 19.50
N VAL A 680 25.48 -24.38 19.04
CA VAL A 680 26.75 -23.79 18.61
C VAL A 680 27.57 -23.39 19.84
N GLY A 681 28.91 -23.45 19.73
CA GLY A 681 29.82 -23.05 20.80
C GLY A 681 30.01 -24.06 21.94
N VAL A 682 29.20 -25.13 21.99
CA VAL A 682 29.21 -26.14 23.06
C VAL A 682 29.59 -27.53 22.53
N SER A 683 30.45 -28.26 23.24
CA SER A 683 30.74 -29.67 22.93
C SER A 683 29.67 -30.60 23.49
N ALA A 684 29.50 -31.80 22.93
CA ALA A 684 28.58 -32.80 23.46
C ALA A 684 28.88 -33.22 24.91
N SER A 685 30.14 -33.06 25.34
CA SER A 685 30.53 -33.30 26.74
C SER A 685 30.29 -32.11 27.69
N GLY A 686 29.99 -30.94 27.12
CA GLY A 686 29.57 -29.74 27.84
C GLY A 686 28.12 -29.84 28.31
N LEU A 687 27.23 -30.40 27.49
CA LEU A 687 25.83 -30.59 27.84
C LEU A 687 25.64 -31.69 28.91
N THR A 688 25.07 -31.33 30.05
CA THR A 688 24.84 -32.16 31.24
C THR A 688 23.35 -32.39 31.53
N GLU A 689 22.98 -33.00 32.66
CA GLU A 689 21.57 -33.13 33.06
C GLU A 689 20.95 -31.80 33.52
N ALA A 690 21.76 -30.79 33.85
CA ALA A 690 21.26 -29.50 34.32
C ALA A 690 20.64 -28.67 33.18
N ASP A 691 21.15 -28.85 31.97
CA ASP A 691 20.80 -28.11 30.75
C ASP A 691 19.50 -28.60 30.11
N PHE A 692 18.86 -29.62 30.69
CA PHE A 692 17.64 -30.20 30.13
C PHE A 692 16.51 -30.30 31.14
N LEU A 693 15.33 -29.84 30.71
CA LEU A 693 14.07 -30.04 31.41
C LEU A 693 13.18 -31.02 30.63
N PHE A 694 12.95 -32.21 31.20
CA PHE A 694 12.06 -33.21 30.61
C PHE A 694 10.69 -33.20 31.29
N SER A 695 9.61 -32.95 30.54
CA SER A 695 8.24 -32.91 31.07
C SER A 695 7.21 -33.68 30.25
#